data_AF-A0A7J2LUS2-F1
#
_entry.id   AF-A0A7J2LUS2-F1
#
_cell.length_a   1.000
_cell.length_b   1.000
_cell.length_c   1.000
_cell.angle_alpha   90.00
_cell.angle_beta   90.00
_cell.angle_gamma   90.00
#
_symmetry.space_group_name_H-M   'P 1'
#
loop_
_entity.id
_entity.type
_entity.pdbx_description
1 polymer ?
#
loop_
_entity_poly.entity_id
_entity_poly.type
_entity_poly.pdbx_seq_one_letter_code
_entity_poly.pdbx_strand_id
1 'polypeptide(L)'
;MAKNVTLSKDDRWLVIQKMVERHGLASHHIRSYDEFIEHGLRKIIQAHPIIDAEVGFFLDFRVALDNDSEEMVRIEPERRSLTFEYDGSPVYDITPLECRIRRITYGIPIYVWVALKRVKYDGNRRTSEIVKKDRVLLTIMPLMVGSKYDPYMSIYIDKDPEYMAEIGEDPMDLGGYMIINGSERAVVPREEGVRGRILTERLDGVSAEAKKYAVQAWLVSPGTYRNRVTMYMGRDDLRLYVRFTRAGTKEPIPAVLLLRALGFTMRDIVMAASPEEIEGKSTRGSLISTVLLLTAQGVKPEFLRTQEDALFALAYYMDNFRIPITQRNKDKVIQEVKRRLNLYLLPHLGTDESSWAMKGYYLSRMIRRVVLIYFGFVTPEDRDHLKNKRLKMVGDFLEELFAIAWRSFIEETKRKIVNWVAGYRDITDIKRVLRTDRLSDTVMSALATGHWPTGVTGVTEILGRLNHLDNISHLRRVKNILTRTSAEAKRGKVEARDLHPTHFGRFCPNETPEGELCGLTKHLSLMAYVTADIPPEDKDRMINDLLPKIGLNREPIKIGWSPYPNTPVFVDGLYIGHVKDPNKFVQDFRNLRRKGEIPWQISIKYWENYREIHISTDRGRILRPLILVKDGKPMLKKEHIKKLESGEWDFDDLLKNGIIEMLDPEEEEDAYIALNEEELTPEHTHMEIAPASMLGVSAGLIPFANHDQSPKVTHETSMAKQAMSIPRPNYRVRPETSTYILSYPQRPLVTTETAEISGASKRGFGQNAIVAILSYEGYNIEDALIINKASIERGFMRGFLYRIYEVEERRYIANRTDVIRVPTDEVPGARHKVREKLSEDGIAWPGVDIYEDEIIVG
;
A
#
# COMPACT_ATOMS: atom_id res chain seq x y z
N MET A 1 -26.07 27.09 -31.22
CA MET A 1 -25.31 28.14 -30.54
C MET A 1 -24.05 27.50 -29.99
N ALA A 2 -22.87 27.84 -30.50
CA ALA A 2 -21.61 27.34 -29.93
C ALA A 2 -21.51 27.90 -28.50
N LYS A 3 -21.50 27.02 -27.48
CA LYS A 3 -21.21 27.44 -26.11
C LYS A 3 -19.79 27.99 -26.09
N ASN A 4 -19.60 29.22 -25.59
CA ASN A 4 -18.29 29.83 -25.47
C ASN A 4 -17.43 29.01 -24.51
N VAL A 5 -16.47 28.24 -25.04
CA VAL A 5 -15.42 27.57 -24.27
C VAL A 5 -14.54 28.63 -23.62
N THR A 6 -14.42 28.60 -22.30
CA THR A 6 -13.67 29.59 -21.52
C THR A 6 -12.23 29.17 -21.21
N LEU A 7 -11.96 27.86 -21.19
CA LEU A 7 -10.64 27.28 -20.89
C LEU A 7 -10.03 26.66 -22.15
N SER A 8 -8.79 27.04 -22.48
CA SER A 8 -8.06 26.42 -23.59
C SER A 8 -7.54 25.03 -23.19
N LYS A 9 -7.10 24.25 -24.18
CA LYS A 9 -6.43 22.96 -23.93
C LYS A 9 -5.14 23.16 -23.12
N ASP A 10 -4.38 24.21 -23.42
CA ASP A 10 -3.12 24.50 -22.75
C ASP A 10 -3.33 24.87 -21.29
N ASP A 11 -4.39 25.64 -20.97
CA ASP A 11 -4.76 25.94 -19.58
C ASP A 11 -5.02 24.66 -18.78
N ARG A 12 -5.73 23.70 -19.40
CA ARG A 12 -6.11 22.43 -18.79
C ARG A 12 -4.87 21.55 -18.54
N TRP A 13 -3.94 21.52 -19.48
CA TRP A 13 -2.68 20.80 -19.33
C TRP A 13 -1.74 21.42 -18.30
N LEU A 14 -1.73 22.75 -18.18
CA LEU A 14 -0.98 23.44 -17.13
C LEU A 14 -1.41 22.98 -15.73
N VAL A 15 -2.70 22.76 -15.51
CA VAL A 15 -3.21 22.23 -14.23
C VAL A 15 -2.64 20.83 -13.94
N ILE A 16 -2.61 19.94 -14.94
CA ILE A 16 -2.01 18.60 -14.79
C ILE A 16 -0.50 18.70 -14.56
N GLN A 17 0.20 19.59 -15.27
CA GLN A 17 1.61 19.83 -15.06
C GLN A 17 1.89 20.28 -13.62
N LYS A 18 1.13 21.26 -13.10
CA LYS A 18 1.27 21.74 -11.72
C LYS A 18 0.94 20.67 -10.69
N MET A 19 0.00 19.78 -10.99
CA MET A 19 -0.27 18.60 -10.15
C MET A 19 0.95 17.68 -10.10
N VAL A 20 1.57 17.37 -11.24
CA VAL A 20 2.74 16.48 -11.31
C VAL A 20 3.97 17.13 -10.66
N GLU A 21 4.17 18.43 -10.83
CA GLU A 21 5.23 19.18 -10.13
C GLU A 21 5.02 19.15 -8.60
N ARG A 22 3.79 19.38 -8.13
CA ARG A 22 3.49 19.41 -6.70
C ARG A 22 3.49 18.04 -6.04
N HIS A 23 2.91 17.05 -6.70
CA HIS A 23 2.70 15.73 -6.11
C HIS A 23 3.69 14.70 -6.60
N GLY A 24 4.47 14.89 -7.67
CA GLY A 24 5.44 13.93 -8.19
C GLY A 24 4.82 12.66 -8.81
N LEU A 25 5.54 12.03 -9.76
CA LEU A 25 5.07 10.81 -10.43
C LEU A 25 5.19 9.53 -9.57
N ALA A 26 6.18 9.47 -8.68
CA ALA A 26 6.50 8.30 -7.84
C ALA A 26 6.35 8.56 -6.32
N SER A 27 5.84 9.72 -5.95
CA SER A 27 5.80 10.19 -4.55
C SER A 27 4.95 9.33 -3.61
N HIS A 28 4.02 8.53 -4.12
CA HIS A 28 3.20 7.65 -3.30
C HIS A 28 4.06 6.64 -2.52
N HIS A 29 5.19 6.20 -3.10
CA HIS A 29 6.19 5.40 -2.39
C HIS A 29 6.85 6.17 -1.25
N ILE A 30 7.27 7.41 -1.55
CA ILE A 30 7.97 8.29 -0.61
C ILE A 30 7.06 8.67 0.56
N ARG A 31 5.86 9.19 0.29
CA ARG A 31 4.89 9.56 1.32
C ARG A 31 4.53 8.38 2.22
N SER A 32 4.32 7.20 1.63
CA SER A 32 4.01 5.99 2.38
C SER A 32 5.17 5.52 3.27
N TYR A 33 6.42 5.68 2.80
CA TYR A 33 7.61 5.39 3.59
C TYR A 33 7.79 6.39 4.74
N ASP A 34 7.67 7.68 4.46
CA ASP A 34 7.82 8.76 5.45
C ASP A 34 6.83 8.59 6.60
N GLU A 35 5.57 8.28 6.27
CA GLU A 35 4.52 8.00 7.25
C GLU A 35 4.84 6.78 8.15
N PHE A 36 5.43 5.73 7.58
CA PHE A 36 5.87 4.57 8.34
C PHE A 36 6.98 4.92 9.34
N ILE A 37 7.95 5.76 8.93
CA ILE A 37 9.04 6.20 9.81
C ILE A 37 8.52 7.11 10.94
N GLU A 38 7.63 8.06 10.61
CA GLU A 38 7.12 9.06 11.56
C GLU A 38 6.12 8.47 12.56
N HIS A 39 5.22 7.59 12.11
CA HIS A 39 4.11 7.09 12.91
C HIS A 39 4.05 5.56 13.02
N GLY A 40 4.31 4.86 11.92
CA GLY A 40 4.20 3.39 11.84
C GLY A 40 5.07 2.66 12.87
N LEU A 41 6.36 3.02 12.95
CA LEU A 41 7.30 2.43 13.92
C LEU A 41 6.84 2.61 15.36
N ARG A 42 6.43 3.84 15.72
CA ARG A 42 5.98 4.18 17.08
C ARG A 42 4.75 3.37 17.45
N LYS A 43 3.77 3.28 16.55
CA LYS A 43 2.53 2.51 16.74
C LYS A 43 2.81 1.03 17.00
N ILE A 44 3.77 0.43 16.28
CA ILE A 44 4.11 -0.98 16.44
C ILE A 44 4.79 -1.24 17.79
N ILE A 45 5.75 -0.40 18.18
CA ILE A 45 6.44 -0.53 19.47
C ILE A 45 5.46 -0.30 20.62
N GLN A 46 4.55 0.68 20.51
CA GLN A 46 3.52 0.94 21.51
C GLN A 46 2.53 -0.21 21.72
N ALA A 47 2.31 -1.06 20.71
CA ALA A 47 1.44 -2.23 20.85
C ALA A 47 2.06 -3.30 21.77
N HIS A 48 3.39 -3.43 21.77
CA HIS A 48 4.14 -4.35 22.63
C HIS A 48 5.40 -3.66 23.20
N PRO A 49 5.24 -2.73 24.16
CA PRO A 49 6.32 -1.84 24.60
C PRO A 49 7.18 -2.41 25.73
N ILE A 50 6.80 -3.57 26.30
CA ILE A 50 7.49 -4.16 27.45
C ILE A 50 8.06 -5.52 27.06
N ILE A 51 9.34 -5.72 27.35
CA ILE A 51 10.02 -7.01 27.28
C ILE A 51 10.28 -7.49 28.70
N ASP A 52 9.36 -8.31 29.21
CA ASP A 52 9.49 -8.97 30.51
C ASP A 52 9.67 -10.48 30.32
N ALA A 53 10.75 -11.02 30.88
CA ALA A 53 11.08 -12.44 30.89
C ALA A 53 10.81 -13.09 32.26
N GLU A 54 10.17 -12.36 33.19
CA GLU A 54 9.76 -12.82 34.52
C GLU A 54 10.94 -13.24 35.43
N VAL A 55 12.14 -12.72 35.17
CA VAL A 55 13.37 -12.99 35.95
C VAL A 55 13.81 -11.82 36.84
N GLY A 56 12.86 -10.94 37.20
CA GLY A 56 13.11 -9.78 38.08
C GLY A 56 13.62 -8.51 37.38
N PHE A 57 13.91 -8.56 36.08
CA PHE A 57 14.25 -7.41 35.24
C PHE A 57 13.37 -7.38 34.00
N PHE A 58 12.99 -6.18 33.56
CA PHE A 58 12.29 -5.97 32.30
C PHE A 58 12.75 -4.69 31.61
N LEU A 59 12.58 -4.65 30.29
CA LEU A 59 12.86 -3.48 29.47
C LEU A 59 11.52 -2.83 29.11
N ASP A 60 11.42 -1.52 29.33
CA ASP A 60 10.25 -0.72 28.98
C ASP A 60 10.67 0.34 27.96
N PHE A 61 10.05 0.30 26.78
CA PHE A 61 10.27 1.28 25.71
C PHE A 61 9.46 2.56 25.91
N ARG A 62 8.63 2.64 26.96
CA ARG A 62 7.97 3.89 27.36
C ARG A 62 8.86 4.59 28.38
N VAL A 63 9.40 5.74 27.97
CA VAL A 63 10.40 6.46 28.76
C VAL A 63 10.01 7.93 28.87
N ALA A 64 9.80 8.38 30.10
CA ALA A 64 9.73 9.81 30.43
C ALA A 64 11.14 10.40 30.43
N LEU A 65 11.33 11.55 29.78
CA LEU A 65 12.61 12.28 29.74
C LEU A 65 12.51 13.50 30.67
N ASP A 66 13.64 14.09 31.04
CA ASP A 66 13.65 15.18 32.03
C ASP A 66 12.88 16.42 31.55
N ASN A 67 12.72 16.59 30.24
CA ASN A 67 11.99 17.69 29.61
C ASN A 67 10.49 17.40 29.40
N ASP A 68 10.04 16.17 29.64
CA ASP A 68 8.66 15.74 29.39
C ASP A 68 8.32 14.51 30.25
N SER A 69 7.44 14.74 31.23
CA SER A 69 7.06 13.79 32.26
C SER A 69 6.18 12.64 31.75
N GLU A 70 5.70 12.68 30.50
CA GLU A 70 4.89 11.60 29.94
C GLU A 70 5.75 10.40 29.51
N GLU A 71 5.43 9.21 30.05
CA GLU A 71 5.99 7.93 29.62
C GLU A 71 5.44 7.57 28.23
N MET A 72 6.24 7.82 27.20
CA MET A 72 5.88 7.47 25.82
C MET A 72 7.04 6.76 25.09
N VAL A 73 6.70 6.06 24.02
CA VAL A 73 7.69 5.50 23.09
C VAL A 73 8.28 6.64 22.26
N ARG A 74 9.58 6.86 22.39
CA ARG A 74 10.33 7.90 21.66
C ARG A 74 11.26 7.24 20.65
N ILE A 75 11.02 7.52 19.37
CA ILE A 75 11.84 7.07 18.25
C ILE A 75 12.50 8.29 17.63
N GLU A 76 13.79 8.18 17.35
CA GLU A 76 14.61 9.26 16.79
C GLU A 76 15.31 8.73 15.53
N PRO A 77 14.66 8.83 14.36
CA PRO A 77 15.34 8.62 13.09
C PRO A 77 16.29 9.80 12.84
N GLU A 78 17.56 9.53 12.59
CA GLU A 78 18.51 10.59 12.21
C GLU A 78 18.54 10.74 10.70
N ARG A 79 18.45 11.98 10.21
CA ARG A 79 18.61 12.32 8.79
C ARG A 79 20.08 12.31 8.38
N ARG A 80 20.74 11.17 8.61
CA ARG A 80 22.15 10.97 8.35
C ARG A 80 22.34 9.52 7.95
N SER A 81 22.89 9.27 6.77
CA SER A 81 23.20 7.90 6.37
C SER A 81 24.27 7.33 7.31
N LEU A 82 24.10 6.07 7.72
CA LEU A 82 25.07 5.35 8.57
C LEU A 82 25.35 3.97 7.98
N THR A 83 26.63 3.61 7.89
CA THR A 83 27.07 2.23 7.71
C THR A 83 28.18 1.90 8.71
N PHE A 84 28.58 0.62 8.74
CA PHE A 84 29.74 0.19 9.51
C PHE A 84 30.78 -0.41 8.57
N GLU A 85 32.04 -0.03 8.77
CA GLU A 85 33.18 -0.68 8.10
C GLU A 85 33.43 -2.07 8.69
N TYR A 86 34.31 -2.83 8.03
CA TYR A 86 34.65 -4.19 8.45
C TYR A 86 35.21 -4.27 9.88
N ASP A 87 35.92 -3.22 10.34
CA ASP A 87 36.45 -3.12 11.70
C ASP A 87 35.39 -2.71 12.75
N GLY A 88 34.15 -2.47 12.32
CA GLY A 88 33.05 -2.02 13.16
C GLY A 88 33.02 -0.52 13.39
N SER A 89 33.88 0.27 12.73
CA SER A 89 33.84 1.72 12.82
C SER A 89 32.62 2.29 12.07
N PRO A 90 31.87 3.23 12.67
CA PRO A 90 30.72 3.84 12.01
C PRO A 90 31.19 4.88 10.98
N VAL A 91 30.62 4.82 9.78
CA VAL A 91 30.83 5.82 8.72
C VAL A 91 29.51 6.49 8.41
N TYR A 92 29.53 7.82 8.48
CA TYR A 92 28.36 8.66 8.27
C TYR A 92 28.46 9.42 6.94
N ASP A 93 27.35 10.01 6.50
CA ASP A 93 27.28 10.89 5.31
C ASP A 93 27.80 10.24 4.02
N ILE A 94 27.40 8.98 3.82
CA ILE A 94 27.70 8.19 2.63
C ILE A 94 26.71 8.55 1.55
N THR A 95 27.22 8.83 0.36
CA THR A 95 26.38 9.19 -0.79
C THR A 95 25.67 7.96 -1.38
N PRO A 96 24.51 8.14 -2.04
CA PRO A 96 23.85 7.03 -2.73
C PRO A 96 24.74 6.38 -3.81
N LEU A 97 25.59 7.16 -4.50
CA LEU A 97 26.56 6.66 -5.47
C LEU A 97 27.60 5.74 -4.81
N GLU A 98 28.18 6.15 -3.70
CA GLU A 98 29.10 5.32 -2.91
C GLU A 98 28.43 4.02 -2.46
N CYS A 99 27.15 4.07 -2.06
CA CYS A 99 26.42 2.86 -1.70
C CYS A 99 26.32 1.86 -2.85
N ARG A 100 26.10 2.35 -4.08
CA ARG A 100 26.04 1.52 -5.28
C ARG A 100 27.41 0.94 -5.64
N ILE A 101 28.47 1.73 -5.58
CA ILE A 101 29.86 1.31 -5.87
C ILE A 101 30.36 0.29 -4.85
N ARG A 102 30.18 0.58 -3.56
CA ARG A 102 30.71 -0.25 -2.47
C ARG A 102 29.81 -1.44 -2.10
N ARG A 103 28.67 -1.61 -2.79
CA ARG A 103 27.67 -2.66 -2.51
C ARG A 103 27.15 -2.66 -1.08
N ILE A 104 27.05 -1.47 -0.49
CA ILE A 104 26.47 -1.29 0.84
C ILE A 104 25.01 -0.86 0.72
N THR A 105 24.26 -1.00 1.80
CA THR A 105 22.88 -0.55 1.85
C THR A 105 22.84 0.92 2.26
N TYR A 106 22.09 1.71 1.51
CA TYR A 106 21.82 3.10 1.85
C TYR A 106 20.73 3.14 2.92
N GLY A 107 21.10 3.53 4.14
CA GLY A 107 20.19 3.48 5.28
C GLY A 107 20.49 4.53 6.34
N ILE A 108 19.48 4.81 7.16
CA ILE A 108 19.53 5.76 8.26
C ILE A 108 19.45 5.03 9.61
N PRO A 109 20.13 5.52 10.65
CA PRO A 109 20.01 4.93 11.97
C PRO A 109 18.71 5.36 12.64
N ILE A 110 18.01 4.38 13.21
CA ILE A 110 16.82 4.60 14.03
C ILE A 110 17.19 4.36 15.49
N TYR A 111 17.16 5.41 16.29
CA TYR A 111 17.37 5.31 17.74
C TYR A 111 16.05 5.20 18.49
N VAL A 112 16.08 4.49 19.62
CA VAL A 112 14.94 4.38 20.53
C VAL A 112 15.42 4.50 21.97
N TRP A 113 14.59 5.14 22.80
CA TRP A 113 14.81 5.17 24.23
C TRP A 113 14.25 3.93 24.91
N VAL A 114 15.04 3.36 25.82
CA VAL A 114 14.64 2.19 26.61
C VAL A 114 15.05 2.35 28.06
N ALA A 115 14.15 2.01 28.98
CA ALA A 115 14.40 1.96 30.41
C ALA A 115 14.54 0.51 30.85
N LEU A 116 15.65 0.20 31.50
CA LEU A 116 15.80 -1.03 32.27
C LEU A 116 15.16 -0.82 33.65
N LYS A 117 14.16 -1.63 33.97
CA LYS A 117 13.46 -1.61 35.25
C LYS A 117 13.70 -2.92 35.99
N ARG A 118 14.02 -2.83 37.28
CA ARG A 118 14.15 -3.97 38.20
C ARG A 118 12.88 -4.08 39.04
N VAL A 119 12.34 -5.28 39.12
CA VAL A 119 11.16 -5.60 39.93
C VAL A 119 11.59 -5.70 41.39
N LYS A 120 10.95 -4.93 42.26
CA LYS A 120 11.01 -5.09 43.72
C LYS A 120 9.64 -5.54 44.22
N TYR A 121 9.65 -6.36 45.27
CA TYR A 121 8.44 -6.75 45.97
C TYR A 121 8.43 -6.02 47.32
N ASP A 122 7.47 -5.11 47.49
CA ASP A 122 7.22 -4.43 48.77
C ASP A 122 5.94 -5.03 49.36
N GLY A 123 6.10 -6.05 50.21
CA GLY A 123 5.01 -6.91 50.65
C GLY A 123 4.34 -7.67 49.48
N ASN A 124 3.02 -7.53 49.33
CA ASN A 124 2.24 -8.11 48.22
C ASN A 124 2.18 -7.23 46.95
N ARG A 125 2.80 -6.04 46.96
CA ARG A 125 2.79 -5.11 45.81
C ARG A 125 4.08 -5.23 45.00
N ARG A 126 3.93 -5.55 43.71
CA ARG A 126 5.00 -5.53 42.71
C ARG A 126 5.27 -4.08 42.32
N THR A 127 6.43 -3.55 42.71
CA THR A 127 6.91 -2.22 42.31
C THR A 127 8.09 -2.37 41.36
N SER A 128 8.38 -1.34 40.56
CA SER A 128 9.51 -1.34 39.64
C SER A 128 10.39 -0.11 39.85
N GLU A 129 11.69 -0.33 39.98
CA GLU A 129 12.70 0.72 40.07
C GLU A 129 13.42 0.85 38.73
N ILE A 130 13.61 2.08 38.25
CA ILE A 130 14.40 2.32 37.04
C ILE A 130 15.89 2.16 37.41
N VAL A 131 16.56 1.22 36.77
CA VAL A 131 18.01 0.99 36.93
C VAL A 131 18.80 1.94 36.03
N LYS A 132 18.41 2.01 34.75
CA LYS A 132 19.09 2.82 33.73
C LYS A 132 18.13 3.18 32.61
N LYS A 133 18.26 4.39 32.07
CA LYS A 133 17.67 4.78 30.78
C LYS A 133 18.82 4.90 29.77
N ASP A 134 18.63 4.40 28.55
CA ASP A 134 19.67 4.46 27.52
C ASP A 134 19.05 4.75 26.15
N ARG A 135 19.81 5.44 25.31
CA ARG A 135 19.50 5.70 23.90
C ARG A 135 20.22 4.63 23.08
N VAL A 136 19.45 3.77 22.41
CA VAL A 136 20.00 2.60 21.71
C VAL A 136 19.69 2.69 20.22
N LEU A 137 20.70 2.38 19.39
CA LEU A 137 20.51 2.14 17.97
C LEU A 137 19.67 0.88 17.79
N LEU A 138 18.44 1.04 17.35
CA LEU A 138 17.52 -0.08 17.14
C LEU A 138 17.85 -0.85 15.86
N THR A 139 18.05 -0.12 14.76
CA THR A 139 18.39 -0.69 13.46
C THR A 139 18.89 0.40 12.51
N ILE A 140 19.60 -0.01 11.46
CA ILE A 140 19.82 0.83 10.28
C ILE A 140 18.71 0.48 9.29
N MET A 141 17.78 1.40 9.10
CA MET A 141 16.65 1.20 8.21
C MET A 141 17.06 1.57 6.79
N PRO A 142 16.84 0.70 5.79
CA PRO A 142 17.00 1.06 4.38
C PRO A 142 16.19 2.30 4.05
N LEU A 143 16.87 3.29 3.46
CA LEU A 143 16.29 4.59 3.15
C LEU A 143 15.63 4.55 1.78
N MET A 144 14.42 5.11 1.69
CA MET A 144 13.79 5.40 0.41
C MET A 144 14.40 6.67 -0.18
N VAL A 145 15.00 6.56 -1.36
CA VAL A 145 15.58 7.72 -2.06
C VAL A 145 14.50 8.76 -2.34
N GLY A 146 14.75 10.02 -2.00
CA GLY A 146 13.79 11.12 -2.09
C GLY A 146 12.86 11.28 -0.87
N SER A 147 12.97 10.42 0.14
CA SER A 147 12.30 10.58 1.44
C SER A 147 12.64 11.91 2.11
N LYS A 148 11.74 12.42 2.97
CA LYS A 148 12.05 13.53 3.90
C LYS A 148 13.33 13.28 4.73
N TYR A 149 13.66 12.01 4.97
CA TYR A 149 14.86 11.58 5.69
C TYR A 149 16.08 11.37 4.80
N ASP A 150 15.95 11.53 3.49
CA ASP A 150 17.08 11.53 2.57
C ASP A 150 17.96 12.77 2.82
N PRO A 151 19.24 12.62 3.18
CA PRO A 151 20.15 13.74 3.40
C PRO A 151 20.56 14.47 2.11
N TYR A 152 20.38 13.87 0.93
CA TYR A 152 20.79 14.47 -0.35
C TYR A 152 19.60 14.80 -1.24
N MET A 153 18.91 13.78 -1.77
CA MET A 153 17.95 13.98 -2.86
C MET A 153 16.83 14.95 -2.48
N SER A 154 16.24 14.80 -1.29
CA SER A 154 15.11 15.64 -0.88
C SER A 154 15.48 17.05 -0.41
N ILE A 155 16.77 17.37 -0.27
CA ILE A 155 17.23 18.73 0.03
C ILE A 155 17.62 19.46 -1.24
N TYR A 156 18.44 18.80 -2.06
CA TYR A 156 19.19 19.48 -3.11
C TYR A 156 18.57 19.34 -4.49
N ILE A 157 17.65 18.39 -4.75
CA ILE A 157 17.06 18.25 -6.10
C ILE A 157 16.39 19.54 -6.60
N ASP A 158 15.66 20.25 -5.74
CA ASP A 158 14.99 21.50 -6.09
C ASP A 158 15.82 22.75 -5.76
N LYS A 159 16.71 22.65 -4.76
CA LYS A 159 17.48 23.80 -4.26
C LYS A 159 18.81 24.00 -4.98
N ASP A 160 19.49 22.90 -5.30
CA ASP A 160 20.82 22.89 -5.89
C ASP A 160 21.02 21.64 -6.78
N PRO A 161 20.47 21.66 -8.01
CA PRO A 161 20.67 20.59 -8.99
C PRO A 161 22.13 20.38 -9.38
N GLU A 162 22.97 21.40 -9.26
CA GLU A 162 24.40 21.33 -9.59
C GLU A 162 25.14 20.49 -8.55
N TYR A 163 24.90 20.72 -7.27
CA TYR A 163 25.44 19.87 -6.20
C TYR A 163 25.05 18.40 -6.35
N MET A 164 23.82 18.12 -6.77
CA MET A 164 23.38 16.74 -7.06
C MET A 164 24.21 16.09 -8.17
N ALA A 165 24.56 16.86 -9.21
CA ALA A 165 25.44 16.38 -10.26
C ALA A 165 26.89 16.21 -9.77
N GLU A 166 27.38 17.09 -8.88
CA GLU A 166 28.72 16.99 -8.28
C GLU A 166 28.89 15.72 -7.44
N ILE A 167 27.90 15.34 -6.64
CA ILE A 167 27.91 14.07 -5.89
C ILE A 167 27.64 12.84 -6.77
N GLY A 168 27.45 13.05 -8.08
CA GLY A 168 27.30 12.01 -9.09
C GLY A 168 25.89 11.41 -9.20
N GLU A 169 24.87 12.09 -8.68
CA GLU A 169 23.45 11.74 -8.85
C GLU A 169 22.82 12.47 -10.05
N ASP A 170 21.61 12.06 -10.41
CA ASP A 170 20.85 12.59 -11.54
C ASP A 170 19.75 13.54 -11.03
N PRO A 171 19.78 14.86 -11.35
CA PRO A 171 18.78 15.82 -10.87
C PRO A 171 17.34 15.56 -11.37
N MET A 172 17.18 14.68 -12.35
CA MET A 172 15.89 14.27 -12.90
C MET A 172 15.45 12.87 -12.40
N ASP A 173 16.15 12.28 -11.42
CA ASP A 173 15.69 11.03 -10.81
C ASP A 173 14.42 11.28 -9.98
N LEU A 174 13.48 10.33 -10.03
CA LEU A 174 12.20 10.44 -9.33
C LEU A 174 12.27 10.00 -7.86
N GLY A 175 13.31 9.25 -7.48
CA GLY A 175 13.35 8.55 -6.20
C GLY A 175 12.25 7.47 -6.09
N GLY A 176 11.84 7.13 -4.87
CA GLY A 176 10.80 6.12 -4.63
C GLY A 176 11.27 4.67 -4.75
N TYR A 177 12.58 4.44 -4.61
CA TYR A 177 13.18 3.11 -4.49
C TYR A 177 14.25 3.09 -3.38
N MET A 178 14.74 1.89 -3.02
CA MET A 178 15.78 1.69 -2.01
C MET A 178 17.07 1.17 -2.66
N ILE A 179 18.23 1.48 -2.07
CA ILE A 179 19.52 0.91 -2.48
C ILE A 179 19.94 -0.10 -1.42
N ILE A 180 19.88 -1.38 -1.76
CA ILE A 180 20.15 -2.50 -0.84
C ILE A 180 21.27 -3.34 -1.44
N ASN A 181 22.38 -3.45 -0.70
CA ASN A 181 23.60 -4.13 -1.13
C ASN A 181 24.05 -3.66 -2.54
N GLY A 182 24.04 -2.35 -2.76
CA GLY A 182 24.32 -1.70 -4.05
C GLY A 182 23.24 -1.85 -5.14
N SER A 183 22.28 -2.78 -5.00
CA SER A 183 21.19 -2.97 -5.96
C SER A 183 20.03 -2.01 -5.71
N GLU A 184 19.52 -1.37 -6.77
CA GLU A 184 18.30 -0.56 -6.69
C GLU A 184 17.05 -1.43 -6.74
N ARG A 185 16.20 -1.27 -5.73
CA ARG A 185 14.98 -2.08 -5.55
C ARG A 185 13.77 -1.21 -5.33
N ALA A 186 12.77 -1.40 -6.18
CA ALA A 186 11.47 -0.78 -6.03
C ALA A 186 10.50 -1.74 -5.33
N VAL A 187 9.66 -1.21 -4.46
CA VAL A 187 8.55 -1.96 -3.88
C VAL A 187 7.34 -1.79 -4.78
N VAL A 188 6.80 -2.89 -5.30
CA VAL A 188 5.65 -2.84 -6.21
C VAL A 188 4.35 -2.85 -5.39
N PRO A 189 3.52 -1.79 -5.43
CA PRO A 189 2.26 -1.74 -4.71
C PRO A 189 1.31 -2.84 -5.16
N ARG A 190 0.44 -3.28 -4.25
CA ARG A 190 -0.49 -4.37 -4.50
C ARG A 190 -1.94 -3.98 -4.30
N GLU A 191 -2.78 -4.48 -5.18
CA GLU A 191 -4.23 -4.37 -5.03
C GLU A 191 -4.70 -5.39 -3.98
N GLU A 192 -5.25 -4.92 -2.86
CA GLU A 192 -5.89 -5.75 -1.83
C GLU A 192 -7.36 -5.33 -1.64
N GLY A 193 -8.20 -6.26 -1.19
CA GLY A 193 -9.56 -5.94 -0.78
C GLY A 193 -9.58 -5.00 0.43
N VAL A 194 -10.52 -4.06 0.44
CA VAL A 194 -10.71 -3.08 1.51
C VAL A 194 -10.95 -3.78 2.86
N ARG A 195 -10.38 -3.22 3.93
CA ARG A 195 -10.54 -3.70 5.32
C ARG A 195 -11.53 -2.81 6.06
N GLY A 196 -12.15 -3.33 7.12
CA GLY A 196 -13.13 -2.58 7.94
C GLY A 196 -14.52 -2.43 7.31
N ARG A 197 -14.69 -2.76 6.02
CA ARG A 197 -15.97 -2.74 5.31
C ARG A 197 -16.62 -4.13 5.28
N ILE A 198 -17.96 -4.16 5.28
CA ILE A 198 -18.74 -5.38 5.05
C ILE A 198 -18.91 -5.57 3.54
N LEU A 199 -18.16 -6.49 2.96
CA LEU A 199 -18.31 -6.86 1.55
C LEU A 199 -19.36 -7.95 1.39
N THR A 200 -20.03 -8.01 0.24
CA THR A 200 -21.07 -9.02 -0.04
C THR A 200 -20.87 -9.66 -1.41
N GLU A 201 -21.24 -10.94 -1.53
CA GLU A 201 -21.13 -11.70 -2.78
C GLU A 201 -22.24 -12.74 -2.86
N ARG A 202 -22.80 -12.93 -4.06
CA ARG A 202 -23.64 -14.08 -4.38
C ARG A 202 -22.75 -15.26 -4.76
N LEU A 203 -22.98 -16.39 -4.11
CA LEU A 203 -22.15 -17.57 -4.27
C LEU A 203 -22.68 -18.45 -5.39
N ASP A 204 -22.33 -18.13 -6.62
CA ASP A 204 -22.73 -18.91 -7.80
C ASP A 204 -21.57 -19.80 -8.26
N GLY A 205 -21.83 -21.10 -8.49
CA GLY A 205 -20.84 -22.05 -9.01
C GLY A 205 -20.81 -23.41 -8.33
N VAL A 206 -19.74 -24.17 -8.57
CA VAL A 206 -19.61 -25.59 -8.20
C VAL A 206 -18.84 -25.81 -6.88
N SER A 207 -18.35 -24.74 -6.24
CA SER A 207 -17.58 -24.84 -5.01
C SER A 207 -18.42 -25.45 -3.88
N ALA A 208 -17.77 -26.12 -2.92
CA ALA A 208 -18.48 -26.72 -1.77
C ALA A 208 -19.27 -25.67 -0.97
N GLU A 209 -18.78 -24.43 -0.91
CA GLU A 209 -19.46 -23.32 -0.27
C GLU A 209 -20.65 -22.82 -1.11
N ALA A 210 -20.50 -22.69 -2.44
CA ALA A 210 -21.59 -22.28 -3.33
C ALA A 210 -22.73 -23.30 -3.41
N LYS A 211 -22.45 -24.58 -3.21
CA LYS A 211 -23.49 -25.62 -3.09
C LYS A 211 -24.35 -25.47 -1.84
N LYS A 212 -23.77 -25.03 -0.73
CA LYS A 212 -24.45 -24.95 0.58
C LYS A 212 -25.09 -23.58 0.83
N TYR A 213 -24.43 -22.51 0.39
CA TYR A 213 -24.79 -21.14 0.71
C TYR A 213 -25.13 -20.35 -0.55
N ALA A 214 -26.11 -19.46 -0.44
CA ALA A 214 -26.58 -18.63 -1.54
C ALA A 214 -25.84 -17.29 -1.59
N VAL A 215 -25.63 -16.69 -0.42
CA VAL A 215 -25.06 -15.36 -0.25
C VAL A 215 -24.07 -15.38 0.91
N GLN A 216 -22.97 -14.66 0.76
CA GLN A 216 -22.06 -14.36 1.85
C GLN A 216 -21.87 -12.86 2.04
N ALA A 217 -21.66 -12.45 3.28
CA ALA A 217 -21.09 -11.16 3.62
C ALA A 217 -19.87 -11.38 4.52
N TRP A 218 -18.77 -10.65 4.30
CA TRP A 218 -17.60 -10.77 5.15
C TRP A 218 -17.01 -9.42 5.49
N LEU A 219 -16.29 -9.38 6.62
CA LEU A 219 -15.52 -8.24 7.06
C LEU A 219 -14.12 -8.72 7.47
N VAL A 220 -13.09 -8.03 6.96
CA VAL A 220 -11.70 -8.23 7.37
C VAL A 220 -11.31 -7.10 8.30
N SER A 221 -10.83 -7.43 9.49
CA SER A 221 -10.53 -6.44 10.53
C SER A 221 -9.36 -5.52 10.17
N PRO A 222 -9.46 -4.26 10.62
CA PRO A 222 -8.39 -3.32 10.90
C PRO A 222 -7.00 -3.89 11.17
N GLY A 223 -5.93 -3.37 10.56
CA GLY A 223 -4.57 -3.48 11.12
C GLY A 223 -3.75 -4.71 10.69
N THR A 224 -2.70 -5.01 11.48
CA THR A 224 -1.64 -5.97 11.12
C THR A 224 -2.13 -7.42 11.02
N TYR A 225 -3.09 -7.82 11.88
CA TYR A 225 -3.61 -9.19 11.91
C TYR A 225 -4.92 -9.28 11.15
N ARG A 226 -4.92 -10.07 10.08
CA ARG A 226 -6.08 -10.28 9.21
C ARG A 226 -7.06 -11.26 9.86
N ASN A 227 -7.98 -10.74 10.67
CA ASN A 227 -9.11 -11.51 11.19
C ASN A 227 -10.34 -11.31 10.31
N ARG A 228 -10.78 -12.40 9.66
CA ARG A 228 -11.96 -12.41 8.78
C ARG A 228 -13.15 -13.01 9.53
N VAL A 229 -14.29 -12.34 9.42
CA VAL A 229 -15.61 -12.86 9.83
C VAL A 229 -16.46 -12.96 8.58
N THR A 230 -17.13 -14.09 8.37
CA THR A 230 -18.05 -14.32 7.25
C THR A 230 -19.40 -14.78 7.76
N MET A 231 -20.46 -14.14 7.29
CA MET A 231 -21.87 -14.48 7.47
C MET A 231 -22.38 -15.12 6.18
N TYR A 232 -23.08 -16.24 6.29
CA TYR A 232 -23.65 -16.98 5.17
C TYR A 232 -25.15 -17.17 5.34
N MET A 233 -25.87 -17.19 4.21
CA MET A 233 -27.27 -17.63 4.12
C MET A 233 -27.33 -18.99 3.43
N GLY A 234 -27.94 -19.97 4.08
CA GLY A 234 -28.18 -21.29 3.48
C GLY A 234 -29.13 -21.21 2.28
N ARG A 235 -28.89 -22.05 1.26
CA ARG A 235 -29.76 -22.15 0.08
C ARG A 235 -31.12 -22.75 0.41
N ASP A 236 -31.10 -23.88 1.12
CA ASP A 236 -32.29 -24.74 1.29
C ASP A 236 -33.00 -24.55 2.63
N ASP A 237 -32.25 -24.24 3.69
CA ASP A 237 -32.77 -24.15 5.06
C ASP A 237 -33.18 -22.73 5.48
N LEU A 238 -32.83 -21.72 4.68
CA LEU A 238 -33.02 -20.30 4.98
C LEU A 238 -32.44 -19.90 6.36
N ARG A 239 -31.35 -20.54 6.79
CA ARG A 239 -30.68 -20.26 8.08
C ARG A 239 -29.40 -19.45 7.90
N LEU A 240 -29.06 -18.69 8.94
CA LEU A 240 -27.87 -17.83 9.00
C LEU A 240 -26.74 -18.48 9.77
N TYR A 241 -25.56 -18.44 9.17
CA TYR A 241 -24.36 -19.10 9.66
C TYR A 241 -23.17 -18.14 9.71
N VAL A 242 -22.31 -18.29 10.71
CA VAL A 242 -21.12 -17.45 10.91
C VAL A 242 -19.88 -18.32 11.01
N ARG A 243 -18.80 -17.84 10.38
CA ARG A 243 -17.43 -18.35 10.54
C ARG A 243 -16.50 -17.19 10.86
N PHE A 244 -15.52 -17.40 11.72
CA PHE A 244 -14.45 -16.42 11.95
C PHE A 244 -13.12 -17.12 12.26
N THR A 245 -12.02 -16.35 12.38
CA THR A 245 -10.70 -16.92 12.65
C THR A 245 -10.71 -17.88 13.85
N ARG A 246 -10.32 -19.15 13.62
CA ARG A 246 -10.31 -20.25 14.62
C ARG A 246 -11.68 -20.68 15.17
N ALA A 247 -12.77 -20.38 14.47
CA ALA A 247 -14.10 -20.86 14.84
C ALA A 247 -15.02 -21.02 13.62
N GLY A 248 -15.84 -22.07 13.61
CA GLY A 248 -16.79 -22.32 12.53
C GLY A 248 -16.19 -23.00 11.29
N THR A 249 -14.99 -23.58 11.41
CA THR A 249 -14.31 -24.26 10.28
C THR A 249 -14.89 -25.65 10.04
N LYS A 250 -15.03 -26.46 11.09
CA LYS A 250 -15.63 -27.81 11.00
C LYS A 250 -17.14 -27.75 10.80
N GLU A 251 -17.82 -27.01 11.67
CA GLU A 251 -19.26 -26.82 11.64
C GLU A 251 -19.54 -25.33 11.78
N PRO A 252 -20.37 -24.73 10.89
CA PRO A 252 -20.65 -23.31 10.94
C PRO A 252 -21.48 -22.94 12.18
N ILE A 253 -21.21 -21.77 12.77
CA ILE A 253 -21.91 -21.31 13.97
C ILE A 253 -23.27 -20.71 13.58
N PRO A 254 -24.41 -21.15 14.14
CA PRO A 254 -25.68 -20.45 13.93
C PRO A 254 -25.59 -18.99 14.41
N ALA A 255 -25.95 -18.03 13.56
CA ALA A 255 -25.73 -16.60 13.85
C ALA A 255 -26.41 -16.13 15.16
N VAL A 256 -27.61 -16.66 15.43
CA VAL A 256 -28.38 -16.39 16.65
C VAL A 256 -27.65 -16.88 17.91
N LEU A 257 -26.96 -18.03 17.85
CA LEU A 257 -26.19 -18.57 18.98
C LEU A 257 -25.02 -17.63 19.34
N LEU A 258 -24.30 -17.14 18.32
CA LEU A 258 -23.19 -16.20 18.52
C LEU A 258 -23.68 -14.88 19.13
N LEU A 259 -24.76 -14.32 18.60
CA LEU A 259 -25.36 -13.09 19.13
C LEU A 259 -25.89 -13.27 20.55
N ARG A 260 -26.48 -14.43 20.86
CA ARG A 260 -26.93 -14.77 22.21
C ARG A 260 -25.77 -14.84 23.21
N ALA A 261 -24.64 -15.40 22.80
CA ALA A 261 -23.43 -15.43 23.63
C ALA A 261 -22.82 -14.05 23.88
N LEU A 262 -22.97 -13.11 22.93
CA LEU A 262 -22.61 -11.69 23.13
C LEU A 262 -23.59 -10.92 24.02
N GLY A 263 -24.71 -11.55 24.44
CA GLY A 263 -25.69 -10.98 25.36
C GLY A 263 -26.97 -10.48 24.70
N PHE A 264 -27.13 -10.60 23.38
CA PHE A 264 -28.33 -10.12 22.68
C PHE A 264 -29.51 -11.07 22.91
N THR A 265 -30.70 -10.52 23.13
CA THR A 265 -31.97 -11.25 23.01
C THR A 265 -32.45 -11.26 21.56
N MET A 266 -33.41 -12.13 21.21
CA MET A 266 -34.00 -12.11 19.87
C MET A 266 -34.58 -10.74 19.50
N ARG A 267 -35.18 -10.03 20.47
CA ARG A 267 -35.69 -8.67 20.27
C ARG A 267 -34.56 -7.70 19.93
N ASP A 268 -33.43 -7.78 20.63
CA ASP A 268 -32.27 -6.91 20.38
C ASP A 268 -31.65 -7.17 19.00
N ILE A 269 -31.60 -8.44 18.57
CA ILE A 269 -31.10 -8.81 17.24
C ILE A 269 -32.00 -8.22 16.15
N VAL A 270 -33.32 -8.37 16.29
CA VAL A 270 -34.30 -7.80 15.34
C VAL A 270 -34.19 -6.27 15.34
N MET A 271 -34.06 -5.63 16.50
CA MET A 271 -33.89 -4.18 16.61
C MET A 271 -32.63 -3.66 15.91
N ALA A 272 -31.53 -4.40 15.99
CA ALA A 272 -30.27 -4.02 15.35
C ALA A 272 -30.24 -4.34 13.84
N ALA A 273 -30.83 -5.45 13.41
CA ALA A 273 -30.82 -5.90 12.01
C ALA A 273 -31.93 -5.25 11.17
N SER A 274 -33.09 -4.98 11.78
CA SER A 274 -34.28 -4.43 11.14
C SER A 274 -35.12 -3.57 12.11
N PRO A 275 -34.63 -2.41 12.52
CA PRO A 275 -35.37 -1.55 13.43
C PRO A 275 -36.73 -1.08 12.88
N GLU A 276 -36.87 -0.97 11.56
CA GLU A 276 -38.13 -0.62 10.91
C GLU A 276 -39.27 -1.64 11.15
N GLU A 277 -38.93 -2.84 11.59
CA GLU A 277 -39.91 -3.87 11.93
C GLU A 277 -40.64 -3.57 13.24
N ILE A 278 -39.98 -2.86 14.16
CA ILE A 278 -40.54 -2.54 15.48
C ILE A 278 -41.77 -1.62 15.33
N GLU A 279 -41.81 -0.81 14.27
CA GLU A 279 -42.96 0.04 13.93
C GLU A 279 -44.08 -0.73 13.20
N GLY A 280 -43.89 -2.02 12.90
CA GLY A 280 -44.90 -2.94 12.36
C GLY A 280 -45.26 -2.71 10.89
N LYS A 281 -44.42 -2.00 10.12
CA LYS A 281 -44.77 -1.49 8.78
C LYS A 281 -43.84 -1.94 7.65
N SER A 282 -42.86 -2.82 7.89
CA SER A 282 -41.84 -3.16 6.90
C SER A 282 -41.91 -4.61 6.41
N THR A 283 -42.25 -4.80 5.13
CA THR A 283 -42.14 -6.12 4.47
C THR A 283 -40.71 -6.69 4.54
N ARG A 284 -39.69 -5.82 4.49
CA ARG A 284 -38.27 -6.23 4.59
C ARG A 284 -37.93 -6.74 5.99
N GLY A 285 -38.49 -6.09 7.02
CA GLY A 285 -38.23 -6.44 8.40
C GLY A 285 -38.85 -7.76 8.82
N SER A 286 -40.07 -8.02 8.33
CA SER A 286 -40.77 -9.29 8.52
C SER A 286 -39.91 -10.47 8.04
N LEU A 287 -39.31 -10.36 6.85
CA LEU A 287 -38.44 -11.41 6.29
C LEU A 287 -37.18 -11.65 7.13
N ILE A 288 -36.54 -10.58 7.61
CA ILE A 288 -35.36 -10.69 8.49
C ILE A 288 -35.76 -11.39 9.79
N SER A 289 -36.87 -11.01 10.39
CA SER A 289 -37.42 -11.64 11.61
C SER A 289 -37.73 -13.12 11.40
N THR A 290 -38.33 -13.49 10.25
CA THR A 290 -38.60 -14.90 9.90
C THR A 290 -37.31 -15.71 9.77
N VAL A 291 -36.31 -15.20 9.06
CA VAL A 291 -35.00 -15.89 8.89
C VAL A 291 -34.28 -16.06 10.24
N LEU A 292 -34.34 -15.05 11.11
CA LEU A 292 -33.80 -15.12 12.47
C LEU A 292 -34.51 -16.20 13.30
N LEU A 293 -35.84 -16.32 13.19
CA LEU A 293 -36.61 -17.35 13.88
C LEU A 293 -36.27 -18.76 13.37
N LEU A 294 -36.17 -18.96 12.06
CA LEU A 294 -35.76 -20.22 11.44
C LEU A 294 -34.34 -20.63 11.87
N THR A 295 -33.44 -19.65 12.00
CA THR A 295 -32.08 -19.86 12.52
C THR A 295 -32.11 -20.27 13.99
N ALA A 296 -32.96 -19.64 14.81
CA ALA A 296 -33.10 -19.98 16.23
C ALA A 296 -33.69 -21.39 16.43
N GLN A 297 -34.65 -21.81 15.60
CA GLN A 297 -35.20 -23.18 15.61
C GLN A 297 -34.17 -24.25 15.25
N GLY A 298 -33.09 -23.88 14.54
CA GLY A 298 -31.97 -24.78 14.25
C GLY A 298 -31.03 -25.01 15.44
N VAL A 299 -31.19 -24.27 16.54
CA VAL A 299 -30.36 -24.38 17.75
C VAL A 299 -31.18 -25.06 18.85
N LYS A 300 -30.54 -25.93 19.65
CA LYS A 300 -31.19 -26.53 20.81
C LYS A 300 -31.69 -25.43 21.76
N PRO A 301 -32.97 -25.45 22.18
CA PRO A 301 -33.53 -24.40 23.04
C PRO A 301 -32.75 -24.15 24.33
N GLU A 302 -32.15 -25.20 24.89
CA GLU A 302 -31.29 -25.15 26.08
C GLU A 302 -30.11 -24.19 25.90
N PHE A 303 -29.52 -24.12 24.70
CA PHE A 303 -28.36 -23.27 24.42
C PHE A 303 -28.72 -21.78 24.26
N LEU A 304 -30.00 -21.46 24.04
CA LEU A 304 -30.45 -20.08 23.87
C LEU A 304 -31.06 -19.48 25.16
N ARG A 305 -31.24 -20.28 26.21
CA ARG A 305 -31.89 -19.87 27.46
C ARG A 305 -31.14 -18.74 28.15
N THR A 306 -29.86 -18.94 28.45
CA THR A 306 -29.00 -17.93 29.10
C THR A 306 -27.78 -17.60 28.25
N GLN A 307 -27.13 -16.47 28.55
CA GLN A 307 -25.88 -16.11 27.90
C GLN A 307 -24.76 -17.12 28.19
N GLU A 308 -24.69 -17.64 29.42
CA GLU A 308 -23.69 -18.64 29.82
C GLU A 308 -23.86 -19.96 29.06
N ASP A 309 -25.11 -20.39 28.85
CA ASP A 309 -25.39 -21.61 28.09
C ASP A 309 -25.00 -21.45 26.61
N ALA A 310 -25.22 -20.25 26.04
CA ALA A 310 -24.77 -19.92 24.69
C ALA A 310 -23.23 -19.88 24.58
N LEU A 311 -22.55 -19.27 25.55
CA LEU A 311 -21.08 -19.24 25.63
C LEU A 311 -20.50 -20.65 25.75
N PHE A 312 -21.10 -21.50 26.57
CA PHE A 312 -20.69 -22.90 26.70
C PHE A 312 -20.91 -23.68 25.39
N ALA A 313 -22.06 -23.50 24.74
CA ALA A 313 -22.37 -24.16 23.47
C ALA A 313 -21.45 -23.72 22.32
N LEU A 314 -20.98 -22.46 22.31
CA LEU A 314 -20.02 -21.99 21.31
C LEU A 314 -18.70 -22.77 21.31
N ALA A 315 -18.30 -23.35 22.46
CA ALA A 315 -17.06 -24.12 22.54
C ALA A 315 -17.02 -25.30 21.55
N TYR A 316 -18.17 -25.92 21.25
CA TYR A 316 -18.27 -27.03 20.29
C TYR A 316 -17.93 -26.62 18.86
N TYR A 317 -18.06 -25.34 18.53
CA TYR A 317 -17.79 -24.79 17.20
C TYR A 317 -16.39 -24.16 17.07
N MET A 318 -15.60 -24.12 18.14
CA MET A 318 -14.26 -23.52 18.14
C MET A 318 -13.18 -24.53 17.76
N ASP A 319 -12.25 -24.11 16.91
CA ASP A 319 -11.19 -24.99 16.41
C ASP A 319 -10.09 -25.19 17.47
N ASN A 320 -9.51 -26.39 17.54
CA ASN A 320 -8.40 -26.71 18.45
C ASN A 320 -8.67 -26.29 19.91
N PHE A 321 -9.89 -26.55 20.40
CA PHE A 321 -10.27 -26.31 21.78
C PHE A 321 -9.62 -27.38 22.67
N ARG A 322 -8.58 -27.00 23.44
CA ARG A 322 -7.76 -27.95 24.23
C ARG A 322 -8.45 -28.39 25.53
N ILE A 323 -9.37 -27.59 26.05
CA ILE A 323 -10.06 -27.87 27.31
C ILE A 323 -11.21 -28.85 27.02
N PRO A 324 -11.33 -29.98 27.75
CA PRO A 324 -12.47 -30.88 27.60
C PRO A 324 -13.80 -30.18 27.90
N ILE A 325 -14.74 -30.22 26.94
CA ILE A 325 -16.06 -29.57 27.03
C ILE A 325 -16.99 -30.44 27.88
N THR A 326 -16.92 -30.27 29.19
CA THR A 326 -17.76 -30.98 30.17
C THR A 326 -18.36 -29.99 31.16
N GLN A 327 -19.50 -30.35 31.76
CA GLN A 327 -20.19 -29.50 32.73
C GLN A 327 -19.30 -29.14 33.94
N ARG A 328 -18.38 -30.03 34.33
CA ARG A 328 -17.41 -29.80 35.41
C ARG A 328 -16.40 -28.69 35.10
N ASN A 329 -16.09 -28.48 33.81
CA ASN A 329 -15.16 -27.44 33.35
C ASN A 329 -15.88 -26.19 32.82
N LYS A 330 -17.20 -26.04 33.06
CA LYS A 330 -18.04 -24.99 32.45
C LYS A 330 -17.39 -23.61 32.54
N ASP A 331 -16.93 -23.20 33.72
CA ASP A 331 -16.32 -21.88 33.92
C ASP A 331 -15.03 -21.67 33.13
N LYS A 332 -14.14 -22.67 33.11
CA LYS A 332 -12.88 -22.63 32.35
C LYS A 332 -13.13 -22.59 30.84
N VAL A 333 -14.12 -23.35 30.37
CA VAL A 333 -14.55 -23.35 28.97
C VAL A 333 -15.09 -21.97 28.60
N ILE A 334 -15.99 -21.41 29.41
CA ILE A 334 -16.56 -20.08 29.17
C ILE A 334 -15.46 -19.01 29.13
N GLN A 335 -14.52 -19.02 30.09
CA GLN A 335 -13.43 -18.05 30.10
C GLN A 335 -12.55 -18.13 28.85
N GLU A 336 -12.24 -19.34 28.36
CA GLU A 336 -11.48 -19.52 27.12
C GLU A 336 -12.28 -19.08 25.89
N VAL A 337 -13.59 -19.34 25.84
CA VAL A 337 -14.48 -18.85 24.78
C VAL A 337 -14.49 -17.32 24.76
N LYS A 338 -14.70 -16.67 25.91
CA LYS A 338 -14.66 -15.20 26.05
C LYS A 338 -13.34 -14.63 25.55
N ARG A 339 -12.21 -15.23 25.95
CA ARG A 339 -10.87 -14.84 25.50
C ARG A 339 -10.74 -14.93 23.98
N ARG A 340 -11.25 -16.00 23.36
CA ARG A 340 -11.22 -16.19 21.89
C ARG A 340 -12.13 -15.20 21.16
N LEU A 341 -13.33 -14.91 21.66
CA LEU A 341 -14.21 -13.88 21.10
C LEU A 341 -13.52 -12.51 21.13
N ASN A 342 -12.85 -12.20 22.23
CA ASN A 342 -12.14 -10.93 22.39
C ASN A 342 -10.95 -10.77 21.43
N LEU A 343 -10.21 -11.86 21.17
CA LEU A 343 -9.02 -11.82 20.31
C LEU A 343 -9.30 -11.99 18.81
N TYR A 344 -10.31 -12.79 18.44
CA TYR A 344 -10.52 -13.21 17.05
C TYR A 344 -11.78 -12.62 16.40
N LEU A 345 -12.84 -12.34 17.18
CA LEU A 345 -14.07 -11.76 16.64
C LEU A 345 -13.97 -10.24 16.62
N LEU A 346 -13.82 -9.67 15.43
CA LEU A 346 -13.80 -8.22 15.16
C LEU A 346 -12.93 -7.42 16.16
N PRO A 347 -11.64 -7.76 16.36
CA PRO A 347 -10.80 -7.14 17.41
C PRO A 347 -10.57 -5.64 17.22
N HIS A 348 -10.73 -5.11 16.00
CA HIS A 348 -10.66 -3.68 15.71
C HIS A 348 -11.77 -2.85 16.40
N LEU A 349 -12.86 -3.50 16.84
CA LEU A 349 -13.94 -2.85 17.61
C LEU A 349 -13.66 -2.90 19.13
N GLY A 350 -12.66 -3.66 19.56
CA GLY A 350 -12.29 -3.85 20.96
C GLY A 350 -11.92 -5.29 21.30
N THR A 351 -11.12 -5.45 22.35
CA THR A 351 -10.56 -6.73 22.81
C THR A 351 -11.06 -7.15 24.18
N ASP A 352 -12.19 -6.60 24.61
CA ASP A 352 -12.78 -6.80 25.93
C ASP A 352 -14.31 -6.91 25.84
N GLU A 353 -14.97 -7.28 26.94
CA GLU A 353 -16.42 -7.54 26.99
C GLU A 353 -17.26 -6.27 26.76
N SER A 354 -16.73 -5.06 27.02
CA SER A 354 -17.47 -3.81 26.77
C SER A 354 -17.76 -3.59 25.29
N SER A 355 -16.90 -4.14 24.41
CA SER A 355 -17.05 -4.06 22.96
C SER A 355 -18.11 -5.00 22.38
N TRP A 356 -18.69 -5.91 23.18
CA TRP A 356 -19.61 -6.94 22.68
C TRP A 356 -20.90 -6.36 22.07
N ALA A 357 -21.40 -5.25 22.61
CA ALA A 357 -22.54 -4.54 22.03
C ALA A 357 -22.23 -4.06 20.60
N MET A 358 -21.04 -3.49 20.39
CA MET A 358 -20.60 -3.04 19.07
C MET A 358 -20.40 -4.23 18.12
N LYS A 359 -19.75 -5.31 18.57
CA LYS A 359 -19.57 -6.54 17.77
C LYS A 359 -20.91 -7.14 17.33
N GLY A 360 -21.88 -7.20 18.25
CA GLY A 360 -23.22 -7.70 17.95
C GLY A 360 -23.97 -6.82 16.96
N TYR A 361 -23.87 -5.49 17.08
CA TYR A 361 -24.45 -4.56 16.11
C TYR A 361 -23.89 -4.76 14.68
N TYR A 362 -22.58 -4.95 14.54
CA TYR A 362 -21.96 -5.22 13.24
C TYR A 362 -22.39 -6.56 12.65
N LEU A 363 -22.48 -7.61 13.46
CA LEU A 363 -23.01 -8.90 13.03
C LEU A 363 -24.48 -8.78 12.57
N SER A 364 -25.31 -8.02 13.29
CA SER A 364 -26.70 -7.74 12.90
C SER A 364 -26.79 -6.96 11.58
N ARG A 365 -25.86 -6.03 11.31
CA ARG A 365 -25.75 -5.37 10.01
C ARG A 365 -25.35 -6.33 8.89
N MET A 366 -24.44 -7.27 9.16
CA MET A 366 -24.10 -8.34 8.19
C MET A 366 -25.33 -9.21 7.89
N ILE A 367 -26.13 -9.56 8.90
CA ILE A 367 -27.40 -10.29 8.73
C ILE A 367 -28.33 -9.52 7.79
N ARG A 368 -28.54 -8.22 8.05
CA ARG A 368 -29.37 -7.35 7.22
C ARG A 368 -28.94 -7.40 5.75
N ARG A 369 -27.65 -7.21 5.47
CA ARG A 369 -27.12 -7.19 4.10
C ARG A 369 -27.35 -8.53 3.39
N VAL A 370 -27.02 -9.64 4.05
CA VAL A 370 -27.17 -10.99 3.47
C VAL A 370 -28.63 -11.31 3.14
N VAL A 371 -29.55 -11.02 4.06
CA VAL A 371 -30.98 -11.31 3.86
C VAL A 371 -31.57 -10.45 2.74
N LEU A 372 -31.27 -9.15 2.71
CA LEU A 372 -31.76 -8.25 1.65
C LEU A 372 -31.26 -8.66 0.26
N ILE A 373 -30.02 -9.14 0.16
CA ILE A 373 -29.45 -9.62 -1.11
C ILE A 373 -30.07 -10.95 -1.53
N TYR A 374 -30.31 -11.88 -0.59
CA TYR A 374 -30.94 -13.17 -0.87
C TYR A 374 -32.31 -13.00 -1.51
N PHE A 375 -33.15 -12.12 -0.95
CA PHE A 375 -34.48 -11.83 -1.47
C PHE A 375 -34.50 -10.83 -2.64
N GLY A 376 -33.34 -10.34 -3.10
CA GLY A 376 -33.23 -9.48 -4.28
C GLY A 376 -33.65 -8.02 -4.08
N PHE A 377 -33.75 -7.53 -2.83
CA PHE A 377 -34.00 -6.11 -2.56
C PHE A 377 -32.79 -5.23 -2.80
N VAL A 378 -31.58 -5.80 -2.69
CA VAL A 378 -30.32 -5.09 -2.90
C VAL A 378 -29.39 -5.97 -3.74
N THR A 379 -28.66 -5.36 -4.67
CA THR A 379 -27.64 -6.05 -5.45
C THR A 379 -26.39 -6.30 -4.61
N PRO A 380 -25.70 -7.45 -4.78
CA PRO A 380 -24.42 -7.67 -4.11
C PRO A 380 -23.39 -6.63 -4.55
N GLU A 381 -22.40 -6.40 -3.70
CA GLU A 381 -21.30 -5.49 -4.03
C GLU A 381 -20.41 -6.10 -5.13
N ASP A 382 -19.97 -5.26 -6.07
CA ASP A 382 -18.98 -5.65 -7.06
C ASP A 382 -17.60 -5.69 -6.40
N ARG A 383 -17.00 -6.88 -6.34
CA ARG A 383 -15.68 -7.11 -5.74
C ARG A 383 -14.57 -6.42 -6.54
N ASP A 384 -14.74 -6.28 -7.85
CA ASP A 384 -13.70 -5.79 -8.75
C ASP A 384 -13.68 -4.26 -8.88
N HIS A 385 -14.77 -3.61 -8.49
CA HIS A 385 -14.86 -2.15 -8.34
C HIS A 385 -13.83 -1.59 -7.34
N LEU A 386 -13.14 -0.51 -7.73
CA LEU A 386 -12.08 0.09 -6.92
C LEU A 386 -12.50 0.64 -5.54
N LYS A 387 -13.79 0.92 -5.29
CA LYS A 387 -14.24 1.31 -3.94
C LYS A 387 -14.00 0.22 -2.90
N ASN A 388 -13.98 -1.04 -3.35
CA ASN A 388 -13.78 -2.22 -2.54
C ASN A 388 -12.32 -2.70 -2.52
N LYS A 389 -11.41 -1.92 -3.10
CA LYS A 389 -9.98 -2.24 -3.18
C LYS A 389 -9.13 -1.08 -2.66
N ARG A 390 -7.93 -1.40 -2.20
CA ARG A 390 -6.90 -0.45 -1.76
C ARG A 390 -5.54 -0.88 -2.29
N LEU A 391 -4.69 0.10 -2.56
CA LEU A 391 -3.28 -0.13 -2.85
C LEU A 391 -2.53 -0.27 -1.53
N LYS A 392 -2.00 -1.47 -1.32
CA LYS A 392 -1.01 -1.72 -0.29
C LYS A 392 0.35 -1.20 -0.77
N MET A 393 0.82 -0.14 -0.14
CA MET A 393 2.03 0.60 -0.50
C MET A 393 3.23 0.17 0.35
N VAL A 394 4.36 0.86 0.17
CA VAL A 394 5.63 0.55 0.84
C VAL A 394 5.49 0.55 2.36
N GLY A 395 4.89 1.60 2.92
CA GLY A 395 4.68 1.73 4.36
C GLY A 395 3.88 0.57 4.94
N ASP A 396 2.83 0.11 4.24
CA ASP A 396 2.03 -1.04 4.68
C ASP A 396 2.84 -2.35 4.73
N PHE A 397 3.71 -2.55 3.74
CA PHE A 397 4.61 -3.71 3.72
C PHE A 397 5.65 -3.64 4.83
N LEU A 398 6.19 -2.45 5.11
CA LEU A 398 7.15 -2.22 6.16
C LEU A 398 6.51 -2.34 7.55
N GLU A 399 5.27 -1.88 7.74
CA GLU A 399 4.53 -2.05 8.99
C GLU A 399 4.31 -3.53 9.32
N GLU A 400 3.84 -4.32 8.35
CA GLU A 400 3.67 -5.77 8.55
C GLU A 400 5.02 -6.47 8.81
N LEU A 401 6.06 -6.13 8.05
CA LEU A 401 7.40 -6.71 8.20
C LEU A 401 8.01 -6.37 9.56
N PHE A 402 7.97 -5.10 9.94
CA PHE A 402 8.53 -4.61 11.19
C PHE A 402 7.76 -5.16 12.40
N ALA A 403 6.44 -5.31 12.33
CA ALA A 403 5.66 -5.94 13.41
C ALA A 403 6.05 -7.41 13.64
N ILE A 404 6.39 -8.15 12.57
CA ILE A 404 6.89 -9.53 12.68
C ILE A 404 8.32 -9.53 13.24
N ALA A 405 9.19 -8.67 12.72
CA ALA A 405 10.57 -8.54 13.19
C ALA A 405 10.61 -8.12 14.68
N TRP A 406 9.75 -7.20 15.10
CA TRP A 406 9.63 -6.73 16.48
C TRP A 406 9.23 -7.86 17.44
N ARG A 407 8.28 -8.72 17.05
CA ARG A 407 7.92 -9.89 17.86
C ARG A 407 9.06 -10.89 18.00
N SER A 408 9.76 -11.17 16.90
CA SER A 408 10.93 -12.04 16.92
C SER A 408 12.04 -11.46 17.81
N PHE A 409 12.26 -10.15 17.72
CA PHE A 409 13.18 -9.39 18.57
C PHE A 409 12.82 -9.50 20.05
N ILE A 410 11.55 -9.32 20.43
CA ILE A 410 11.07 -9.48 21.81
C ILE A 410 11.41 -10.89 22.30
N GLU A 411 11.04 -11.93 21.55
CA GLU A 411 11.21 -13.32 21.97
C GLU A 411 12.69 -13.73 22.11
N GLU A 412 13.54 -13.33 21.17
CA GLU A 412 14.99 -13.57 21.23
C GLU A 412 15.65 -12.79 22.37
N THR A 413 15.21 -11.54 22.62
CA THR A 413 15.71 -10.73 23.73
C THR A 413 15.30 -11.34 25.07
N LYS A 414 14.06 -11.83 25.22
CA LYS A 414 13.62 -12.57 26.41
C LYS A 414 14.50 -13.79 26.66
N ARG A 415 14.73 -14.62 25.66
CA ARG A 415 15.63 -15.79 25.78
C ARG A 415 17.04 -15.41 26.22
N LYS A 416 17.59 -14.31 25.68
CA LYS A 416 18.90 -13.80 26.07
C LYS A 416 18.92 -13.26 27.51
N ILE A 417 17.87 -12.57 27.96
CA ILE A 417 17.71 -12.13 29.35
C ILE A 417 17.72 -13.33 30.30
N VAL A 418 16.91 -14.35 30.03
CA VAL A 418 16.83 -15.57 30.86
C VAL A 418 18.20 -16.23 31.00
N ASN A 419 18.90 -16.43 29.88
CA ASN A 419 20.23 -17.06 29.88
C ASN A 419 21.27 -16.20 30.60
N TRP A 420 21.19 -14.87 30.49
CA TRP A 420 22.12 -13.94 31.14
C TRP A 420 21.98 -13.97 32.66
N VAL A 421 20.73 -13.90 33.15
CA VAL A 421 20.43 -13.93 34.59
C VAL A 421 20.71 -15.32 35.18
N ALA A 422 20.42 -16.40 34.43
CA ALA A 422 20.79 -17.76 34.83
C ALA A 422 22.31 -17.94 35.02
N GLY A 423 23.12 -17.13 34.33
CA GLY A 423 24.58 -17.05 34.54
C GLY A 423 25.02 -16.22 35.74
N TYR A 424 24.12 -15.84 36.66
CA TYR A 424 24.36 -14.97 37.82
C TYR A 424 24.95 -13.59 37.47
N ARG A 425 24.63 -13.06 36.29
CA ARG A 425 25.07 -11.72 35.86
C ARG A 425 23.93 -10.73 36.03
N ASP A 426 24.22 -9.61 36.69
CA ASP A 426 23.31 -8.47 36.70
C ASP A 426 23.26 -7.81 35.31
N ILE A 427 22.14 -7.16 34.98
CA ILE A 427 22.00 -6.41 33.73
C ILE A 427 22.33 -4.95 34.01
N THR A 428 23.56 -4.55 33.70
CA THR A 428 24.00 -3.14 33.83
C THR A 428 23.99 -2.38 32.50
N ASP A 429 24.15 -3.11 31.39
CA ASP A 429 24.20 -2.55 30.04
C ASP A 429 23.08 -3.12 29.17
N ILE A 430 22.15 -2.25 28.78
CA ILE A 430 20.99 -2.61 27.95
C ILE A 430 21.44 -3.09 26.57
N LYS A 431 22.48 -2.49 25.98
CA LYS A 431 22.93 -2.77 24.61
C LYS A 431 23.42 -4.20 24.46
N ARG A 432 24.04 -4.74 25.50
CA ARG A 432 24.56 -6.13 25.51
C ARG A 432 23.46 -7.17 25.52
N VAL A 433 22.27 -6.84 26.01
CA VAL A 433 21.16 -7.80 26.18
C VAL A 433 20.20 -7.77 24.99
N LEU A 434 19.99 -6.61 24.39
CA LEU A 434 19.15 -6.47 23.19
C LEU A 434 19.70 -7.30 22.01
N ARG A 435 18.78 -7.81 21.19
CA ARG A 435 19.08 -8.54 19.93
C ARG A 435 18.72 -7.74 18.70
N THR A 436 19.24 -6.51 18.60
CA THR A 436 19.00 -5.60 17.46
C THR A 436 19.50 -6.16 16.13
N ASP A 437 20.48 -7.07 16.17
CA ASP A 437 20.94 -7.89 15.04
C ASP A 437 19.79 -8.69 14.42
N ARG A 438 18.99 -9.39 15.23
CA ARG A 438 17.87 -10.22 14.74
C ARG A 438 16.78 -9.40 14.08
N LEU A 439 16.53 -8.20 14.59
CA LEU A 439 15.56 -7.30 13.97
C LEU A 439 16.07 -6.85 12.60
N SER A 440 17.32 -6.38 12.54
CA SER A 440 17.95 -5.88 11.32
C SER A 440 18.06 -6.97 10.25
N ASP A 441 18.51 -8.17 10.60
CA ASP A 441 18.61 -9.32 9.70
C ASP A 441 17.26 -9.66 9.06
N THR A 442 16.19 -9.66 9.87
CA THR A 442 14.84 -10.02 9.40
C THR A 442 14.34 -9.02 8.37
N VAL A 443 14.53 -7.72 8.63
CA VAL A 443 14.11 -6.64 7.72
C VAL A 443 14.93 -6.65 6.44
N MET A 444 16.25 -6.70 6.56
CA MET A 444 17.19 -6.65 5.43
C MET A 444 17.03 -7.86 4.50
N SER A 445 16.93 -9.06 5.06
CA SER A 445 16.74 -10.29 4.27
C SER A 445 15.43 -10.26 3.46
N ALA A 446 14.32 -9.81 4.07
CA ALA A 446 13.05 -9.71 3.36
C ALA A 446 13.10 -8.70 2.20
N LEU A 447 13.67 -7.52 2.44
CA LEU A 447 13.78 -6.46 1.44
C LEU A 447 14.74 -6.82 0.30
N ALA A 448 15.88 -7.47 0.61
CA ALA A 448 16.85 -7.91 -0.38
C ALA A 448 16.34 -9.08 -1.24
N THR A 449 15.60 -10.03 -0.66
CA THR A 449 15.16 -11.24 -1.39
C THR A 449 13.83 -11.09 -2.09
N GLY A 450 12.99 -10.11 -1.73
CA GLY A 450 11.63 -10.06 -2.24
C GLY A 450 10.65 -10.99 -1.50
N HIS A 451 11.09 -11.67 -0.43
CA HIS A 451 10.31 -12.70 0.27
C HIS A 451 9.92 -12.26 1.68
N TRP A 452 8.62 -12.08 1.89
CA TRP A 452 8.06 -11.62 3.17
C TRP A 452 7.79 -12.81 4.09
N PRO A 453 7.97 -12.67 5.41
CA PRO A 453 7.66 -13.72 6.38
C PRO A 453 6.21 -14.23 6.34
N THR A 454 5.30 -13.45 5.76
CA THR A 454 3.89 -13.82 5.54
C THR A 454 3.68 -14.81 4.38
N GLY A 455 4.76 -15.22 3.68
CA GLY A 455 4.71 -16.10 2.50
C GLY A 455 4.48 -15.35 1.18
N VAL A 456 4.47 -14.02 1.22
CA VAL A 456 4.30 -13.16 0.05
C VAL A 456 5.67 -12.96 -0.64
N THR A 457 5.73 -13.14 -1.95
CA THR A 457 6.99 -13.04 -2.73
C THR A 457 6.89 -11.98 -3.82
N GLY A 458 8.01 -11.42 -4.27
CA GLY A 458 8.06 -10.44 -5.35
C GLY A 458 7.40 -9.12 -4.93
N VAL A 459 7.62 -8.70 -3.68
CA VAL A 459 7.20 -7.38 -3.21
C VAL A 459 8.26 -6.33 -3.58
N THR A 460 9.54 -6.65 -3.41
CA THR A 460 10.65 -5.88 -4.00
C THR A 460 11.11 -6.48 -5.31
N GLU A 461 11.32 -5.63 -6.32
CA GLU A 461 11.85 -5.97 -7.64
C GLU A 461 13.07 -5.09 -7.93
N ILE A 462 14.01 -5.60 -8.74
CA ILE A 462 15.13 -4.78 -9.23
C ILE A 462 14.55 -3.69 -10.12
N LEU A 463 14.91 -2.44 -9.86
CA LEU A 463 14.37 -1.29 -10.58
C LEU A 463 14.72 -1.36 -12.08
N GLY A 464 13.75 -1.04 -12.93
CA GLY A 464 13.93 -0.99 -14.38
C GLY A 464 14.73 0.26 -14.76
N ARG A 465 15.87 0.07 -15.43
CA ARG A 465 16.80 1.16 -15.80
C ARG A 465 17.25 1.08 -17.26
N LEU A 466 16.52 0.37 -18.13
CA LEU A 466 16.88 0.31 -19.55
C LEU A 466 16.80 1.69 -20.21
N ASN A 467 15.77 2.46 -19.89
CA ASN A 467 15.61 3.84 -20.27
C ASN A 467 14.84 4.62 -19.20
N HIS A 468 14.67 5.93 -19.38
CA HIS A 468 13.96 6.77 -18.42
C HIS A 468 12.47 6.38 -18.28
N LEU A 469 11.82 5.98 -19.38
CA LEU A 469 10.43 5.55 -19.36
C LEU A 469 10.22 4.25 -18.56
N ASP A 470 11.11 3.28 -18.70
CA ASP A 470 11.09 2.02 -17.95
C ASP A 470 11.14 2.28 -16.44
N ASN A 471 11.99 3.23 -16.01
CA ASN A 471 12.04 3.67 -14.61
C ASN A 471 10.69 4.23 -14.14
N ILE A 472 10.13 5.22 -14.86
CA ILE A 472 8.85 5.84 -14.50
C ILE A 472 7.73 4.79 -14.46
N SER A 473 7.68 3.93 -15.48
CA SER A 473 6.67 2.89 -15.60
C SER A 473 6.78 1.87 -14.48
N HIS A 474 7.99 1.44 -14.10
CA HIS A 474 8.20 0.53 -12.99
C HIS A 474 7.68 1.13 -11.67
N LEU A 475 8.01 2.39 -11.39
CA LEU A 475 7.57 3.07 -10.17
C LEU A 475 6.04 3.29 -10.11
N ARG A 476 5.35 3.34 -11.26
CA ARG A 476 3.88 3.47 -11.34
C ARG A 476 3.13 2.13 -11.51
N ARG A 477 3.85 1.02 -11.51
CA ARG A 477 3.29 -0.34 -11.68
C ARG A 477 2.54 -0.77 -10.44
N VAL A 478 1.39 -1.43 -10.60
CA VAL A 478 0.59 -2.03 -9.53
C VAL A 478 0.29 -3.48 -9.89
N LYS A 479 0.41 -4.39 -8.93
CA LYS A 479 0.12 -5.82 -9.13
C LYS A 479 -1.10 -6.29 -8.33
N ASN A 480 -2.05 -6.90 -9.03
CA ASN A 480 -3.13 -7.66 -8.43
C ASN A 480 -2.71 -9.15 -8.37
N ILE A 481 -2.14 -9.58 -7.23
CA ILE A 481 -1.72 -10.96 -7.05
C ILE A 481 -2.83 -11.72 -6.31
N LEU A 482 -3.65 -12.43 -7.08
CA LEU A 482 -4.51 -13.48 -6.58
C LEU A 482 -3.61 -14.59 -5.99
N THR A 483 -3.83 -14.96 -4.74
CA THR A 483 -2.99 -15.87 -3.91
C THR A 483 -2.27 -17.02 -4.66
N ARG A 484 -1.00 -17.25 -4.30
CA ARG A 484 0.00 -18.14 -4.96
C ARG A 484 -0.34 -19.64 -5.08
N THR A 485 -1.43 -20.16 -4.52
CA THR A 485 -1.54 -21.61 -4.21
C THR A 485 -2.47 -22.46 -5.06
N SER A 486 -2.96 -22.00 -6.21
CA SER A 486 -3.56 -22.92 -7.18
C SER A 486 -3.15 -22.60 -8.61
N ALA A 487 -2.95 -23.63 -9.44
CA ALA A 487 -2.84 -23.49 -10.89
C ALA A 487 -4.07 -22.77 -11.49
N GLU A 488 -5.19 -22.78 -10.77
CA GLU A 488 -6.42 -22.02 -11.06
C GLU A 488 -6.26 -20.51 -10.83
N ALA A 489 -5.40 -20.06 -9.90
CA ALA A 489 -5.07 -18.64 -9.73
C ALA A 489 -4.20 -18.10 -10.88
N LYS A 490 -3.36 -18.95 -11.50
CA LYS A 490 -2.61 -18.61 -12.73
C LYS A 490 -3.53 -18.52 -13.96
N ARG A 491 -4.60 -19.31 -14.01
CA ARG A 491 -5.72 -19.17 -14.96
C ARG A 491 -6.78 -18.18 -14.47
N GLY A 492 -6.38 -17.20 -13.64
CA GLY A 492 -7.25 -16.39 -12.80
C GLY A 492 -8.56 -15.95 -13.44
N LYS A 493 -9.59 -15.82 -12.61
CA LYS A 493 -10.93 -15.32 -12.96
C LYS A 493 -10.86 -14.19 -14.00
N VAL A 494 -11.55 -14.37 -15.12
CA VAL A 494 -11.57 -13.41 -16.25
C VAL A 494 -11.98 -12.02 -15.75
N GLU A 495 -12.91 -11.97 -14.80
CA GLU A 495 -13.44 -10.72 -14.24
C GLU A 495 -12.37 -9.84 -13.56
N ALA A 496 -11.31 -10.46 -13.01
CA ALA A 496 -10.22 -9.71 -12.36
C ALA A 496 -9.20 -9.14 -13.36
N ARG A 497 -9.20 -9.63 -14.62
CA ARG A 497 -8.31 -9.18 -15.70
C ARG A 497 -8.97 -8.13 -16.58
N ASP A 498 -10.30 -8.17 -16.67
CA ASP A 498 -11.07 -7.26 -17.50
C ASP A 498 -10.90 -5.80 -17.08
N LEU A 499 -10.99 -4.90 -18.06
CA LEU A 499 -10.99 -3.48 -17.81
C LEU A 499 -12.30 -3.06 -17.15
N HIS A 500 -12.25 -2.80 -15.85
CA HIS A 500 -13.41 -2.30 -15.11
C HIS A 500 -13.61 -0.79 -15.36
N PRO A 501 -14.85 -0.30 -15.56
CA PRO A 501 -15.12 1.14 -15.80
C PRO A 501 -14.55 2.09 -14.74
N THR A 502 -14.51 1.65 -13.48
CA THR A 502 -13.96 2.48 -12.38
C THR A 502 -12.45 2.70 -12.47
N HIS A 503 -11.76 1.96 -13.34
CA HIS A 503 -10.35 2.21 -13.65
C HIS A 503 -10.15 3.53 -14.40
N PHE A 504 -11.19 4.11 -15.02
CA PHE A 504 -11.10 5.34 -15.79
C PHE A 504 -10.42 6.47 -14.98
N GLY A 505 -9.31 6.95 -15.53
CA GLY A 505 -8.52 8.00 -14.93
C GLY A 505 -7.76 7.63 -13.66
N ARG A 506 -7.70 6.34 -13.30
CA ARG A 506 -6.93 5.80 -12.16
C ARG A 506 -5.88 4.81 -12.61
N PHE A 507 -6.26 3.88 -13.48
CA PHE A 507 -5.34 2.98 -14.17
C PHE A 507 -5.37 3.26 -15.66
N CYS A 508 -4.22 3.10 -16.31
CA CYS A 508 -4.12 3.11 -17.75
C CYS A 508 -4.88 1.91 -18.34
N PRO A 509 -5.75 2.12 -19.34
CA PRO A 509 -6.45 1.02 -20.00
C PRO A 509 -5.55 0.16 -20.91
N ASN A 510 -4.44 0.74 -21.42
CA ASN A 510 -3.57 0.08 -22.40
C ASN A 510 -2.24 -0.42 -21.83
N GLU A 511 -1.78 0.12 -20.71
CA GLU A 511 -0.45 -0.21 -20.17
C GLU A 511 -0.52 -1.46 -19.28
N THR A 512 -0.53 -2.63 -19.94
CA THR A 512 -0.49 -3.96 -19.32
C THR A 512 0.48 -4.85 -20.11
N PRO A 513 1.24 -5.74 -19.45
CA PRO A 513 2.06 -6.71 -20.16
C PRO A 513 1.20 -7.74 -20.90
N GLU A 514 1.77 -8.34 -21.93
CA GLU A 514 1.21 -9.48 -22.64
C GLU A 514 1.33 -10.78 -21.83
N GLY A 515 0.52 -11.78 -22.18
CA GLY A 515 0.59 -13.13 -21.61
C GLY A 515 -0.09 -13.27 -20.25
N GLU A 516 0.53 -14.02 -19.34
CA GLU A 516 -0.11 -14.48 -18.09
C GLU A 516 -0.49 -13.33 -17.14
N LEU A 517 0.25 -12.22 -17.18
CA LEU A 517 0.07 -11.07 -16.29
C LEU A 517 -0.89 -10.01 -16.86
N CYS A 518 -1.48 -10.24 -18.03
CA CYS A 518 -2.42 -9.32 -18.66
C CYS A 518 -3.61 -9.01 -17.73
N GLY A 519 -3.85 -7.72 -17.49
CA GLY A 519 -4.91 -7.22 -16.58
C GLY A 519 -4.59 -7.35 -15.09
N LEU A 520 -3.61 -8.19 -14.71
CA LEU A 520 -3.15 -8.34 -13.33
C LEU A 520 -2.03 -7.35 -12.98
N THR A 521 -1.22 -6.94 -13.96
CA THR A 521 -0.26 -5.85 -13.80
C THR A 521 -0.80 -4.62 -14.51
N LYS A 522 -1.12 -3.60 -13.71
CA LYS A 522 -1.70 -2.33 -14.15
C LYS A 522 -0.71 -1.20 -13.90
N HIS A 523 -0.89 -0.05 -14.53
CA HIS A 523 -0.08 1.14 -14.27
C HIS A 523 -0.99 2.32 -13.95
N LEU A 524 -0.58 3.15 -12.99
CA LEU A 524 -1.33 4.35 -12.61
C LEU A 524 -1.41 5.34 -13.79
N SER A 525 -2.61 5.87 -14.06
CA SER A 525 -2.83 6.96 -15.03
C SER A 525 -2.03 8.21 -14.63
N LEU A 526 -1.73 9.13 -15.54
CA LEU A 526 -0.97 10.35 -15.24
C LEU A 526 -1.59 11.14 -14.06
N MET A 527 -2.91 11.30 -14.05
CA MET A 527 -3.65 12.06 -13.04
C MET A 527 -4.02 11.28 -11.76
N ALA A 528 -3.63 9.99 -11.65
CA ALA A 528 -3.93 9.22 -10.45
C ALA A 528 -3.12 9.73 -9.25
N TYR A 529 -3.82 9.98 -8.14
CA TYR A 529 -3.22 10.26 -6.84
C TYR A 529 -3.54 9.14 -5.85
N VAL A 530 -2.52 8.54 -5.24
CA VAL A 530 -2.70 7.52 -4.20
C VAL A 530 -2.64 8.17 -2.82
N THR A 531 -3.66 7.95 -1.99
CA THR A 531 -3.76 8.52 -0.63
C THR A 531 -2.76 7.89 0.32
N ALA A 532 -2.10 8.72 1.14
CA ALA A 532 -1.43 8.32 2.38
C ALA A 532 -2.40 8.53 3.56
N ASP A 533 -2.05 8.15 4.79
CA ASP A 533 -2.90 8.52 5.92
C ASP A 533 -2.85 10.03 6.15
N ILE A 534 -3.98 10.54 6.62
CA ILE A 534 -4.06 11.90 7.14
C ILE A 534 -3.43 11.99 8.52
N PRO A 535 -2.89 13.16 8.91
CA PRO A 535 -2.39 13.39 10.27
C PRO A 535 -3.43 12.98 11.32
N PRO A 536 -3.03 12.27 12.40
CA PRO A 536 -3.97 11.86 13.44
C PRO A 536 -4.75 13.03 14.05
N GLU A 537 -4.10 14.18 14.20
CA GLU A 537 -4.68 15.41 14.73
C GLU A 537 -5.84 15.93 13.86
N ASP A 538 -5.69 15.90 12.53
CA ASP A 538 -6.73 16.32 11.59
C ASP A 538 -7.93 15.37 11.63
N LYS A 539 -7.65 14.05 11.76
CA LYS A 539 -8.69 13.03 11.90
C LYS A 539 -9.48 13.23 13.19
N ASP A 540 -8.78 13.47 14.29
CA ASP A 540 -9.39 13.70 15.60
C ASP A 540 -10.20 14.99 15.61
N ARG A 541 -9.68 16.08 15.02
CA ARG A 541 -10.40 17.35 14.85
C ARG A 541 -11.65 17.18 13.99
N MET A 542 -11.57 16.44 12.88
CA MET A 542 -12.74 16.14 12.06
C MET A 542 -13.80 15.42 12.90
N ILE A 543 -13.43 14.32 13.54
CA ILE A 543 -14.34 13.46 14.28
C ILE A 543 -14.95 14.19 15.48
N ASN A 544 -14.13 14.88 16.28
CA ASN A 544 -14.51 15.48 17.56
C ASN A 544 -15.15 16.87 17.46
N ASP A 545 -14.75 17.68 16.48
CA ASP A 545 -15.18 19.08 16.43
C ASP A 545 -16.05 19.39 15.21
N LEU A 546 -15.64 18.96 14.01
CA LEU A 546 -16.30 19.37 12.77
C LEU A 546 -17.60 18.60 12.52
N LEU A 547 -17.57 17.26 12.64
CA LEU A 547 -18.77 16.44 12.38
C LEU A 547 -19.94 16.79 13.33
N PRO A 548 -19.73 17.01 14.65
CA PRO A 548 -20.82 17.44 15.54
C PRO A 548 -21.42 18.79 15.16
N LYS A 549 -20.61 19.75 14.69
CA LYS A 549 -21.10 21.08 14.26
C LYS A 549 -22.07 21.03 13.09
N ILE A 550 -21.90 20.06 12.19
CA ILE A 550 -22.79 19.85 11.03
C ILE A 550 -23.96 18.89 11.32
N GLY A 551 -24.14 18.47 12.59
CA GLY A 551 -25.32 17.72 13.03
C GLY A 551 -25.11 16.25 13.37
N LEU A 552 -23.86 15.78 13.53
CA LEU A 552 -23.57 14.44 14.04
C LEU A 552 -23.90 14.34 15.54
N ASN A 553 -24.81 13.43 15.90
CA ASN A 553 -25.09 13.10 17.29
C ASN A 553 -24.27 11.88 17.71
N ARG A 554 -23.50 12.02 18.79
CA ARG A 554 -22.71 10.95 19.38
C ARG A 554 -23.53 10.19 20.39
N GLU A 555 -23.85 8.95 20.06
CA GLU A 555 -24.54 8.05 20.97
C GLU A 555 -23.88 6.67 20.90
N PRO A 556 -23.35 6.13 22.01
CA PRO A 556 -22.66 4.86 22.01
C PRO A 556 -23.63 3.70 21.78
N ILE A 557 -23.19 2.70 21.02
CA ILE A 557 -23.95 1.48 20.77
C ILE A 557 -24.09 0.68 22.07
N LYS A 558 -25.33 0.34 22.43
CA LYS A 558 -25.67 -0.53 23.56
C LYS A 558 -26.54 -1.68 23.09
N ILE A 559 -26.67 -2.74 23.90
CA ILE A 559 -27.64 -3.80 23.61
C ILE A 559 -29.05 -3.20 23.71
N GLY A 560 -29.92 -3.51 22.74
CA GLY A 560 -31.26 -2.94 22.64
C GLY A 560 -31.30 -1.49 22.13
N TRP A 561 -30.21 -1.01 21.50
CA TRP A 561 -30.14 0.31 20.88
C TRP A 561 -30.27 0.21 19.35
N SER A 562 -30.86 1.24 18.74
CA SER A 562 -30.89 1.43 17.29
C SER A 562 -30.88 2.93 16.95
N PRO A 563 -30.15 3.35 15.90
CA PRO A 563 -30.15 4.75 15.48
C PRO A 563 -31.46 5.15 14.78
N TYR A 564 -32.30 4.21 14.38
CA TYR A 564 -33.52 4.48 13.61
C TYR A 564 -34.48 5.42 14.36
N PRO A 565 -35.12 6.41 13.71
CA PRO A 565 -35.15 6.67 12.26
C PRO A 565 -33.95 7.48 11.73
N ASN A 566 -32.92 7.75 12.52
CA ASN A 566 -31.72 8.45 12.09
C ASN A 566 -30.78 7.51 11.31
N THR A 567 -29.83 8.11 10.61
CA THR A 567 -28.87 7.43 9.74
C THR A 567 -27.52 7.30 10.45
N PRO A 568 -26.98 6.09 10.68
CA PRO A 568 -25.65 5.90 11.26
C PRO A 568 -24.54 6.39 10.31
N VAL A 569 -23.49 6.94 10.91
CA VAL A 569 -22.29 7.47 10.24
C VAL A 569 -21.07 6.63 10.66
N PHE A 570 -20.31 6.18 9.66
CA PHE A 570 -19.12 5.36 9.82
C PHE A 570 -17.90 6.10 9.27
N VAL A 571 -16.77 6.04 9.98
CA VAL A 571 -15.47 6.50 9.52
C VAL A 571 -14.54 5.28 9.42
N ASP A 572 -14.05 4.95 8.22
CA ASP A 572 -13.27 3.74 7.93
C ASP A 572 -13.89 2.44 8.48
N GLY A 573 -15.22 2.38 8.41
CA GLY A 573 -16.00 1.26 8.92
C GLY A 573 -16.24 1.27 10.43
N LEU A 574 -15.73 2.23 11.21
CA LEU A 574 -16.03 2.42 12.64
C LEU A 574 -17.22 3.36 12.84
N TYR A 575 -18.18 2.97 13.67
CA TYR A 575 -19.34 3.80 13.99
C TYR A 575 -18.96 4.98 14.88
N ILE A 576 -19.32 6.20 14.49
CA ILE A 576 -19.00 7.44 15.23
C ILE A 576 -20.27 8.11 15.79
N GLY A 577 -21.41 7.98 15.12
CA GLY A 577 -22.65 8.62 15.55
C GLY A 577 -23.77 8.46 14.53
N HIS A 578 -24.84 9.23 14.68
CA HIS A 578 -25.98 9.24 13.75
C HIS A 578 -26.46 10.65 13.42
N VAL A 579 -27.12 10.78 12.27
CA VAL A 579 -27.63 12.07 11.74
C VAL A 579 -29.11 11.94 11.37
N LYS A 580 -29.86 13.01 11.58
CA LYS A 580 -31.29 13.07 11.22
C LYS A 580 -31.49 13.24 9.71
N ASP A 581 -30.77 14.20 9.11
CA ASP A 581 -30.83 14.52 7.68
C ASP A 581 -29.51 14.14 6.99
N PRO A 582 -29.46 12.98 6.29
CA PRO A 582 -28.23 12.50 5.68
C PRO A 582 -27.79 13.34 4.48
N ASN A 583 -28.72 13.84 3.67
CA ASN A 583 -28.40 14.60 2.45
C ASN A 583 -27.80 15.97 2.80
N LYS A 584 -28.40 16.66 3.76
CA LYS A 584 -27.85 17.91 4.28
C LYS A 584 -26.46 17.70 4.87
N PHE A 585 -26.28 16.66 5.68
CA PHE A 585 -24.99 16.34 6.29
C PHE A 585 -23.88 16.11 5.25
N VAL A 586 -24.17 15.36 4.18
CA VAL A 586 -23.20 15.13 3.09
C VAL A 586 -22.85 16.43 2.38
N GLN A 587 -23.84 17.28 2.11
CA GLN A 587 -23.60 18.56 1.44
C GLN A 587 -22.77 19.52 2.31
N ASP A 588 -23.10 19.60 3.61
CA ASP A 588 -22.35 20.42 4.57
C ASP A 588 -20.91 19.91 4.74
N PHE A 589 -20.70 18.60 4.77
CA PHE A 589 -19.37 17.99 4.76
C PHE A 589 -18.56 18.39 3.51
N ARG A 590 -19.14 18.24 2.31
CA ARG A 590 -18.50 18.64 1.05
C ARG A 590 -18.16 20.13 1.04
N ASN A 591 -19.03 20.98 1.59
CA ASN A 591 -18.78 22.41 1.71
C ASN A 591 -17.62 22.74 2.66
N LEU A 592 -17.48 22.03 3.79
CA LEU A 592 -16.33 22.20 4.69
C LEU A 592 -15.02 21.75 4.02
N ARG A 593 -15.05 20.65 3.26
CA ARG A 593 -13.91 20.19 2.46
C ARG A 593 -13.47 21.24 1.43
N ARG A 594 -14.44 21.83 0.71
CA ARG A 594 -14.20 22.89 -0.30
C ARG A 594 -13.71 24.21 0.28
N LYS A 595 -13.83 24.41 1.59
CA LYS A 595 -13.24 25.56 2.31
C LYS A 595 -11.86 25.25 2.91
N GLY A 596 -11.37 24.02 2.76
CA GLY A 596 -10.12 23.55 3.34
C GLY A 596 -10.19 23.27 4.86
N GLU A 597 -11.38 23.22 5.46
CA GLU A 597 -11.52 22.87 6.90
C GLU A 597 -11.37 21.37 7.14
N ILE A 598 -11.81 20.55 6.18
CA ILE A 598 -11.62 19.10 6.15
C ILE A 598 -10.57 18.79 5.09
N PRO A 599 -9.58 17.92 5.37
CA PRO A 599 -8.59 17.52 4.38
C PRO A 599 -9.25 17.01 3.08
N TRP A 600 -8.79 17.53 1.94
CA TRP A 600 -9.35 17.24 0.62
C TRP A 600 -9.26 15.75 0.22
N GLN A 601 -8.40 14.97 0.87
CA GLN A 601 -8.22 13.53 0.64
C GLN A 601 -9.39 12.68 1.17
N ILE A 602 -10.23 13.23 2.05
CA ILE A 602 -11.31 12.50 2.72
C ILE A 602 -12.54 12.50 1.82
N SER A 603 -13.15 11.33 1.62
CA SER A 603 -14.37 11.15 0.82
C SER A 603 -15.57 10.83 1.70
N ILE A 604 -16.76 11.14 1.19
CA ILE A 604 -18.04 10.85 1.86
C ILE A 604 -19.07 10.29 0.85
N LYS A 605 -19.80 9.26 1.27
CA LYS A 605 -20.89 8.66 0.50
C LYS A 605 -22.09 8.34 1.39
N TYR A 606 -23.29 8.67 0.91
CA TYR A 606 -24.54 8.20 1.49
C TYR A 606 -25.07 6.99 0.72
N TRP A 607 -25.25 5.88 1.42
CA TRP A 607 -25.83 4.65 0.88
C TRP A 607 -27.31 4.57 1.23
N GLU A 608 -28.17 5.04 0.33
CA GLU A 608 -29.62 5.10 0.53
C GLU A 608 -30.24 3.72 0.83
N ASN A 609 -29.85 2.70 0.06
CA ASN A 609 -30.38 1.33 0.20
C ASN A 609 -30.14 0.73 1.60
N TYR A 610 -28.99 1.05 2.20
CA TYR A 610 -28.64 0.60 3.55
C TYR A 610 -28.97 1.64 4.62
N ARG A 611 -29.25 2.88 4.24
CA ARG A 611 -29.36 4.05 5.11
C ARG A 611 -28.11 4.21 5.98
N GLU A 612 -26.95 4.35 5.35
CA GLU A 612 -25.67 4.51 6.05
C GLU A 612 -24.82 5.58 5.39
N ILE A 613 -24.12 6.39 6.16
CA ILE A 613 -23.10 7.32 5.65
C ILE A 613 -21.73 6.74 5.94
N HIS A 614 -20.88 6.67 4.92
CA HIS A 614 -19.51 6.19 5.03
C HIS A 614 -18.56 7.34 4.67
N ILE A 615 -17.63 7.62 5.58
CA ILE A 615 -16.54 8.56 5.42
C ILE A 615 -15.26 7.73 5.33
N SER A 616 -14.49 7.90 4.26
CA SER A 616 -13.25 7.16 4.04
C SER A 616 -12.06 8.10 4.20
N THR A 617 -11.21 7.81 5.17
CA THR A 617 -9.95 8.51 5.46
C THR A 617 -8.72 7.62 5.24
N ASP A 618 -8.92 6.35 4.91
CA ASP A 618 -7.86 5.36 4.80
C ASP A 618 -6.90 5.60 3.61
N ARG A 619 -5.64 5.20 3.81
CA ARG A 619 -4.61 5.18 2.75
C ARG A 619 -4.87 4.14 1.66
N GLY A 620 -4.20 4.30 0.52
CA GLY A 620 -4.26 3.37 -0.61
C GLY A 620 -5.49 3.54 -1.51
N ARG A 621 -6.31 4.58 -1.30
CA ARG A 621 -7.36 4.97 -2.24
C ARG A 621 -6.72 5.67 -3.44
N ILE A 622 -7.28 5.48 -4.63
CA ILE A 622 -6.82 6.17 -5.85
C ILE A 622 -7.84 7.25 -6.18
N LEU A 623 -7.44 8.50 -6.02
CA LEU A 623 -8.23 9.69 -6.30
C LEU A 623 -7.95 10.21 -7.70
N ARG A 624 -8.95 10.85 -8.31
CA ARG A 624 -8.83 11.55 -9.60
C ARG A 624 -9.21 13.03 -9.43
N PRO A 625 -8.39 13.97 -9.93
CA PRO A 625 -8.71 15.40 -9.87
C PRO A 625 -9.77 15.77 -10.92
N LEU A 626 -10.78 16.55 -10.52
CA LEU A 626 -11.82 17.04 -11.42
C LEU A 626 -12.12 18.52 -11.15
N ILE A 627 -12.53 19.24 -12.19
CA ILE A 627 -12.96 20.64 -12.08
C ILE A 627 -14.39 20.64 -11.54
N LEU A 628 -14.63 21.40 -10.47
CA LEU A 628 -15.97 21.57 -9.93
C LEU A 628 -16.82 22.40 -10.90
N VAL A 629 -18.08 22.00 -11.11
CA VAL A 629 -19.05 22.72 -11.94
C VAL A 629 -20.17 23.25 -11.06
N LYS A 630 -20.57 24.50 -11.29
CA LYS A 630 -21.77 25.10 -10.68
C LYS A 630 -22.61 25.77 -11.75
N ASP A 631 -23.89 25.43 -11.79
CA ASP A 631 -24.88 25.99 -12.72
C ASP A 631 -24.42 25.91 -14.19
N GLY A 632 -23.78 24.80 -14.56
CA GLY A 632 -23.27 24.56 -15.92
C GLY A 632 -22.02 25.36 -16.30
N LYS A 633 -21.34 25.99 -15.34
CA LYS A 633 -20.07 26.71 -15.55
C LYS A 633 -18.93 26.09 -14.74
N PRO A 634 -17.72 25.95 -15.32
CA PRO A 634 -16.57 25.49 -14.57
C PRO A 634 -16.16 26.55 -13.52
N MET A 635 -15.81 26.08 -12.33
CA MET A 635 -15.28 26.95 -11.26
C MET A 635 -13.84 27.41 -11.57
N LEU A 636 -13.11 26.66 -12.38
CA LEU A 636 -11.79 27.04 -12.88
C LEU A 636 -11.93 28.16 -13.91
N LYS A 637 -11.24 29.29 -13.68
CA LYS A 637 -11.28 30.48 -14.53
C LYS A 637 -9.86 30.85 -14.99
N LYS A 638 -9.77 31.61 -16.07
CA LYS A 638 -8.50 32.18 -16.59
C LYS A 638 -7.70 32.98 -15.55
N GLU A 639 -8.35 33.59 -14.57
CA GLU A 639 -7.67 34.29 -13.47
C GLU A 639 -6.84 33.31 -12.61
N HIS A 640 -7.38 32.13 -12.31
CA HIS A 640 -6.66 31.11 -11.55
C HIS A 640 -5.47 30.56 -12.35
N ILE A 641 -5.64 30.40 -13.67
CA ILE A 641 -4.56 29.98 -14.58
C ILE A 641 -3.39 30.97 -14.53
N LYS A 642 -3.66 32.28 -14.63
CA LYS A 642 -2.62 33.31 -14.51
C LYS A 642 -1.87 33.26 -13.17
N LYS A 643 -2.58 32.93 -12.08
CA LYS A 643 -1.96 32.75 -10.76
C LYS A 643 -1.02 31.54 -10.73
N LEU A 644 -1.42 30.42 -11.34
CA LEU A 644 -0.58 29.23 -11.48
C LEU A 644 0.66 29.51 -12.35
N GLU A 645 0.51 30.28 -13.44
CA GLU A 645 1.63 30.69 -14.32
C GLU A 645 2.62 31.58 -13.58
N SER A 646 2.13 32.53 -12.78
CA SER A 646 2.96 33.44 -11.99
C SER A 646 3.65 32.77 -10.79
N GLY A 647 3.22 31.56 -10.42
CA GLY A 647 3.68 30.88 -9.20
C GLY A 647 3.09 31.45 -7.91
N GLU A 648 2.10 32.35 -7.97
CA GLU A 648 1.36 32.83 -6.79
C GLU A 648 0.61 31.68 -6.11
N TRP A 649 0.03 30.78 -6.93
CA TRP A 649 -0.71 29.61 -6.47
C TRP A 649 -0.03 28.32 -6.92
N ASP A 650 -0.16 27.28 -6.09
CA ASP A 650 0.15 25.90 -6.47
C ASP A 650 -1.13 25.08 -6.74
N PHE A 651 -0.96 23.77 -7.02
CA PHE A 651 -2.10 22.88 -7.23
C PHE A 651 -2.93 22.67 -5.96
N ASP A 652 -2.31 22.67 -4.77
CA ASP A 652 -3.01 22.48 -3.49
C ASP A 652 -3.93 23.68 -3.21
N ASP A 653 -3.57 24.89 -3.65
CA ASP A 653 -4.41 26.07 -3.53
C ASP A 653 -5.70 25.95 -4.34
N LEU A 654 -5.69 25.28 -5.49
CA LEU A 654 -6.91 24.99 -6.26
C LEU A 654 -7.86 24.05 -5.48
N LEU A 655 -7.31 23.12 -4.71
CA LEU A 655 -8.07 22.22 -3.84
C LEU A 655 -8.65 22.96 -2.63
N LYS A 656 -7.82 23.76 -1.94
CA LYS A 656 -8.22 24.53 -0.75
C LYS A 656 -9.31 25.56 -1.05
N ASN A 657 -9.30 26.14 -2.26
CA ASN A 657 -10.31 27.11 -2.70
C ASN A 657 -11.54 26.45 -3.35
N GLY A 658 -11.64 25.11 -3.37
CA GLY A 658 -12.80 24.39 -3.89
C GLY A 658 -13.03 24.58 -5.39
N ILE A 659 -11.94 24.76 -6.16
CA ILE A 659 -11.96 24.89 -7.62
C ILE A 659 -11.83 23.50 -8.26
N ILE A 660 -10.94 22.68 -7.71
CA ILE A 660 -10.72 21.29 -8.08
C ILE A 660 -11.09 20.41 -6.89
N GLU A 661 -11.68 19.24 -7.16
CA GLU A 661 -12.05 18.25 -6.15
C GLU A 661 -11.43 16.90 -6.51
N MET A 662 -10.84 16.23 -5.51
CA MET A 662 -10.22 14.90 -5.68
C MET A 662 -11.27 13.84 -5.36
N LEU A 663 -11.78 13.14 -6.37
CA LEU A 663 -12.82 12.13 -6.17
C LEU A 663 -12.26 10.73 -6.02
N ASP A 664 -12.70 10.04 -4.97
CA ASP A 664 -12.49 8.62 -4.82
C ASP A 664 -13.48 7.82 -5.69
N PRO A 665 -13.25 6.50 -5.91
CA PRO A 665 -14.16 5.69 -6.72
C PRO A 665 -15.56 5.54 -6.12
N GLU A 666 -15.78 5.83 -4.84
CA GLU A 666 -17.06 5.61 -4.16
C GLU A 666 -17.97 6.84 -4.25
N GLU A 667 -17.39 8.02 -4.08
CA GLU A 667 -18.01 9.33 -4.20
C GLU A 667 -18.26 9.69 -5.68
N GLU A 668 -17.46 9.17 -6.61
CA GLU A 668 -17.70 9.30 -8.06
C GLU A 668 -19.06 8.72 -8.49
N GLU A 669 -19.61 7.76 -7.75
CA GLU A 669 -20.97 7.23 -8.02
C GLU A 669 -22.08 8.28 -7.81
N ASP A 670 -21.79 9.40 -7.15
CA ASP A 670 -22.69 10.58 -7.04
C ASP A 670 -22.33 11.71 -8.02
N ALA A 671 -21.35 11.51 -8.90
CA ALA A 671 -20.83 12.55 -9.77
C ALA A 671 -21.33 12.39 -11.21
N TYR A 672 -21.87 13.46 -11.78
CA TYR A 672 -22.19 13.55 -13.20
C TYR A 672 -21.13 14.43 -13.89
N ILE A 673 -20.24 13.79 -14.64
CA ILE A 673 -18.97 14.37 -15.10
C ILE A 673 -19.00 14.61 -16.60
N ALA A 674 -18.77 15.85 -17.02
CA ALA A 674 -18.61 16.20 -18.45
C ALA A 674 -17.16 15.95 -18.91
N LEU A 675 -16.97 15.48 -20.14
CA LEU A 675 -15.62 15.33 -20.71
C LEU A 675 -15.05 16.68 -21.18
N ASN A 676 -15.92 17.51 -21.75
CA ASN A 676 -15.59 18.80 -22.34
C ASN A 676 -16.52 19.91 -21.87
N GLU A 677 -16.04 21.14 -21.92
CA GLU A 677 -16.81 22.32 -21.52
C GLU A 677 -18.07 22.52 -22.36
N GLU A 678 -18.04 22.09 -23.62
CA GLU A 678 -19.16 22.16 -24.57
C GLU A 678 -20.36 21.29 -24.13
N GLU A 679 -20.09 20.20 -23.40
CA GLU A 679 -21.11 19.26 -22.95
C GLU A 679 -21.78 19.70 -21.64
N LEU A 680 -21.25 20.74 -20.97
CA LEU A 680 -21.74 21.18 -19.67
C LEU A 680 -23.21 21.56 -19.69
N THR A 681 -23.96 20.99 -18.76
CA THR A 681 -25.35 21.32 -18.44
C THR A 681 -25.43 21.74 -16.96
N PRO A 682 -26.52 22.39 -16.54
CA PRO A 682 -26.73 22.71 -15.12
C PRO A 682 -26.75 21.49 -14.17
N GLU A 683 -26.94 20.28 -14.71
CA GLU A 683 -26.98 19.03 -13.94
C GLU A 683 -25.59 18.45 -13.68
N HIS A 684 -24.58 18.84 -14.47
CA HIS A 684 -23.21 18.34 -14.30
C HIS A 684 -22.62 18.85 -12.99
N THR A 685 -22.02 17.93 -12.22
CA THR A 685 -21.37 18.26 -10.95
C THR A 685 -19.89 18.56 -11.13
N HIS A 686 -19.25 17.91 -12.11
CA HIS A 686 -17.82 18.05 -12.38
C HIS A 686 -17.52 18.01 -13.88
N MET A 687 -16.28 18.37 -14.21
CA MET A 687 -15.72 18.29 -15.56
C MET A 687 -14.31 17.70 -15.51
N GLU A 688 -13.99 16.87 -16.49
CA GLU A 688 -12.65 16.28 -16.64
C GLU A 688 -11.59 17.36 -16.90
N ILE A 689 -10.40 17.24 -16.29
CA ILE A 689 -9.34 18.24 -16.52
C ILE A 689 -8.74 18.05 -17.89
N ALA A 690 -8.29 16.84 -18.24
CA ALA A 690 -7.78 16.56 -19.58
C ALA A 690 -8.06 15.09 -19.90
N PRO A 691 -8.96 14.74 -20.83
CA PRO A 691 -9.34 13.34 -21.06
C PRO A 691 -8.14 12.42 -21.33
N ALA A 692 -7.09 12.92 -22.00
CA ALA A 692 -5.87 12.16 -22.28
C ALA A 692 -5.02 11.84 -21.04
N SER A 693 -5.16 12.54 -19.91
CA SER A 693 -4.45 12.22 -18.66
C SER A 693 -4.95 10.93 -18.01
N MET A 694 -5.99 10.29 -18.57
CA MET A 694 -6.41 8.94 -18.18
C MET A 694 -5.38 7.86 -18.55
N LEU A 695 -4.54 8.14 -19.55
CA LEU A 695 -3.48 7.23 -19.97
C LEU A 695 -2.35 7.22 -18.94
N GLY A 696 -1.66 6.08 -18.85
CA GLY A 696 -0.38 5.96 -18.16
C GLY A 696 0.72 6.72 -18.90
N VAL A 697 1.90 6.82 -18.29
CA VAL A 697 3.00 7.57 -18.91
C VAL A 697 3.41 6.94 -20.23
N SER A 698 3.58 5.61 -20.31
CA SER A 698 3.99 4.93 -21.55
C SER A 698 2.97 5.10 -22.68
N ALA A 699 1.69 4.86 -22.37
CA ALA A 699 0.62 5.02 -23.37
C ALA A 699 0.44 6.49 -23.80
N GLY A 700 0.63 7.43 -22.88
CA GLY A 700 0.52 8.85 -23.16
C GLY A 700 1.64 9.42 -24.03
N LEU A 701 2.77 8.70 -24.20
CA LEU A 701 3.83 9.09 -25.13
C LEU A 701 3.46 8.86 -26.60
N ILE A 702 2.53 7.94 -26.86
CA ILE A 702 2.18 7.51 -28.22
C ILE A 702 1.38 8.63 -28.90
N PRO A 703 1.90 9.25 -29.97
CA PRO A 703 1.17 10.29 -30.70
C PRO A 703 -0.12 9.72 -31.28
N PHE A 704 -1.23 10.46 -31.14
CA PHE A 704 -2.54 10.09 -31.69
C PHE A 704 -3.04 8.69 -31.27
N ALA A 705 -2.74 8.24 -30.05
CA ALA A 705 -3.15 6.92 -29.54
C ALA A 705 -4.66 6.64 -29.68
N ASN A 706 -5.51 7.67 -29.68
CA ASN A 706 -6.96 7.57 -29.88
C ASN A 706 -7.40 7.29 -31.33
N HIS A 707 -6.47 7.36 -32.29
CA HIS A 707 -6.69 7.03 -33.70
C HIS A 707 -6.13 5.66 -34.10
N ASP A 708 -5.55 4.92 -33.15
CA ASP A 708 -4.99 3.60 -33.38
C ASP A 708 -5.87 2.49 -32.76
N GLN A 709 -5.65 1.25 -33.19
CA GLN A 709 -6.29 0.09 -32.60
C GLN A 709 -5.71 -0.16 -31.21
N SER A 710 -6.58 -0.38 -30.22
CA SER A 710 -6.18 -0.60 -28.82
C SER A 710 -5.05 -1.63 -28.61
N PRO A 711 -5.02 -2.79 -29.29
CA PRO A 711 -3.91 -3.74 -29.16
C PRO A 711 -2.55 -3.17 -29.58
N LYS A 712 -2.51 -2.35 -30.64
CA LYS A 712 -1.27 -1.73 -31.13
C LYS A 712 -0.69 -0.74 -30.13
N VAL A 713 -1.56 0.05 -29.50
CA VAL A 713 -1.19 0.93 -28.38
C VAL A 713 -0.62 0.10 -27.23
N THR A 714 -1.29 -1.00 -26.85
CA THR A 714 -0.81 -1.89 -25.77
C THR A 714 0.56 -2.50 -26.08
N HIS A 715 0.80 -2.96 -27.32
CA HIS A 715 2.10 -3.49 -27.75
C HIS A 715 3.21 -2.43 -27.61
N GLU A 716 2.97 -1.23 -28.13
CA GLU A 716 3.96 -0.15 -28.06
C GLU A 716 4.28 0.23 -26.61
N THR A 717 3.29 0.21 -25.69
CA THR A 717 3.60 0.52 -24.29
C THR A 717 4.62 -0.44 -23.66
N SER A 718 4.64 -1.71 -24.08
CA SER A 718 5.58 -2.71 -23.62
C SER A 718 6.93 -2.61 -24.34
N MET A 719 6.90 -2.36 -25.66
CA MET A 719 8.10 -2.20 -26.50
C MET A 719 8.88 -0.93 -26.17
N ALA A 720 8.20 0.19 -25.89
CA ALA A 720 8.84 1.45 -25.53
C ALA A 720 9.71 1.36 -24.26
N LYS A 721 9.39 0.44 -23.33
CA LYS A 721 10.20 0.19 -22.12
C LYS A 721 11.53 -0.50 -22.45
N GLN A 722 11.63 -1.15 -23.60
CA GLN A 722 12.83 -1.82 -24.10
C GLN A 722 13.66 -0.93 -25.04
N ALA A 723 13.15 0.26 -25.39
CA ALA A 723 13.83 1.16 -26.29
C ALA A 723 15.19 1.63 -25.73
N MET A 724 16.20 1.71 -26.59
CA MET A 724 17.50 2.26 -26.22
C MET A 724 17.46 3.78 -26.18
N SER A 725 18.03 4.37 -25.14
CA SER A 725 18.25 5.81 -25.02
C SER A 725 19.47 6.08 -24.12
N ILE A 726 19.67 7.31 -23.68
CA ILE A 726 20.50 7.62 -22.52
C ILE A 726 19.59 7.46 -21.29
N PRO A 727 19.69 6.34 -20.53
CA PRO A 727 18.83 6.12 -19.38
C PRO A 727 19.01 7.20 -18.32
N ARG A 728 20.24 7.69 -18.15
CA ARG A 728 20.60 8.81 -17.26
C ARG A 728 21.99 9.39 -17.56
N PRO A 729 22.26 10.66 -17.22
CA PRO A 729 23.52 11.34 -17.53
C PRO A 729 24.75 10.75 -16.82
N ASN A 730 24.60 10.26 -15.59
CA ASN A 730 25.68 9.75 -14.75
C ASN A 730 26.07 8.28 -15.03
N TYR A 731 25.66 7.71 -16.17
CA TYR A 731 25.96 6.32 -16.53
C TYR A 731 27.46 5.99 -16.56
N ARG A 732 28.33 6.99 -16.74
CA ARG A 732 29.80 6.80 -16.85
C ARG A 732 30.48 6.51 -15.53
N VAL A 733 29.93 7.00 -14.42
CA VAL A 733 30.52 6.86 -13.08
C VAL A 733 29.81 5.79 -12.27
N ARG A 734 28.58 5.44 -12.65
CA ARG A 734 27.70 4.60 -11.86
C ARG A 734 27.76 3.15 -12.32
N PRO A 735 27.97 2.19 -11.40
CA PRO A 735 28.10 0.79 -11.77
C PRO A 735 26.72 0.17 -12.06
N GLU A 736 26.61 -0.49 -13.20
CA GLU A 736 25.51 -1.38 -13.58
C GLU A 736 26.05 -2.58 -14.31
N THR A 737 25.43 -3.74 -14.11
CA THR A 737 25.86 -4.98 -14.77
C THR A 737 25.82 -4.85 -16.29
N SER A 738 24.78 -4.20 -16.83
CA SER A 738 24.64 -3.96 -18.27
C SER A 738 23.86 -2.68 -18.53
N THR A 739 24.46 -1.76 -19.29
CA THR A 739 23.82 -0.49 -19.69
C THR A 739 23.83 -0.37 -21.21
N TYR A 740 22.66 -0.16 -21.79
CA TYR A 740 22.47 0.06 -23.22
C TYR A 740 22.35 1.55 -23.49
N ILE A 741 23.14 2.07 -24.43
CA ILE A 741 23.19 3.50 -24.73
C ILE A 741 23.05 3.73 -26.23
N LEU A 742 22.17 4.65 -26.61
CA LEU A 742 22.06 5.14 -27.98
C LEU A 742 23.05 6.29 -28.20
N SER A 743 23.79 6.29 -29.32
CA SER A 743 24.83 7.30 -29.58
C SER A 743 24.26 8.70 -29.74
N TYR A 744 23.14 8.83 -30.47
CA TYR A 744 22.52 10.11 -30.79
C TYR A 744 21.00 10.04 -30.55
N PRO A 745 20.51 9.95 -29.29
CA PRO A 745 19.09 10.04 -29.03
C PRO A 745 18.55 11.39 -29.49
N GLN A 746 17.38 11.38 -30.10
CA GLN A 746 16.71 12.59 -30.57
C GLN A 746 15.38 12.78 -29.86
N ARG A 747 14.99 14.04 -29.72
CA ARG A 747 13.62 14.39 -29.33
C ARG A 747 12.66 14.02 -30.47
N PRO A 748 11.52 13.38 -30.18
CA PRO A 748 10.51 13.12 -31.20
C PRO A 748 10.02 14.42 -31.86
N LEU A 749 9.86 14.42 -33.18
CA LEU A 749 9.30 15.58 -33.91
C LEU A 749 7.83 15.83 -33.54
N VAL A 750 7.05 14.76 -33.38
CA VAL A 750 5.66 14.81 -32.92
C VAL A 750 5.65 14.31 -31.48
N THR A 751 5.34 15.21 -30.55
CA THR A 751 5.34 14.96 -29.10
C THR A 751 3.94 15.10 -28.51
N THR A 752 3.78 14.66 -27.27
CA THR A 752 2.55 14.79 -26.49
C THR A 752 2.83 15.54 -25.20
N GLU A 753 1.81 16.19 -24.63
CA GLU A 753 1.94 16.88 -23.33
C GLU A 753 2.40 15.93 -22.22
N THR A 754 1.94 14.67 -22.23
CA THR A 754 2.41 13.64 -21.31
C THR A 754 3.93 13.38 -21.42
N ALA A 755 4.48 13.43 -22.64
CA ALA A 755 5.93 13.27 -22.86
C ALA A 755 6.75 14.43 -22.29
N GLU A 756 6.23 15.65 -22.39
CA GLU A 756 6.86 16.84 -21.82
C GLU A 756 6.79 16.86 -20.30
N ILE A 757 5.59 16.63 -19.74
CA ILE A 757 5.35 16.63 -18.29
C ILE A 757 6.14 15.52 -17.59
N SER A 758 6.26 14.34 -18.21
CA SER A 758 7.03 13.23 -17.65
C SER A 758 8.54 13.39 -17.76
N GLY A 759 9.03 14.35 -18.55
CA GLY A 759 10.45 14.52 -18.83
C GLY A 759 11.04 13.48 -19.81
N ALA A 760 10.22 12.57 -20.35
CA ALA A 760 10.65 11.58 -21.33
C ALA A 760 11.16 12.24 -22.63
N SER A 761 10.54 13.33 -23.06
CA SER A 761 10.97 14.10 -24.24
C SER A 761 12.40 14.67 -24.09
N LYS A 762 12.81 15.01 -22.86
CA LYS A 762 14.10 15.63 -22.56
C LYS A 762 15.29 14.68 -22.73
N ARG A 763 15.07 13.36 -22.59
CA ARG A 763 16.12 12.35 -22.76
C ARG A 763 16.16 11.72 -24.15
N GLY A 764 15.14 11.98 -24.96
CA GLY A 764 14.89 11.24 -26.20
C GLY A 764 14.60 9.76 -25.91
N PHE A 765 13.90 9.09 -26.82
CA PHE A 765 13.66 7.64 -26.69
C PHE A 765 13.71 6.94 -28.05
N GLY A 766 14.57 7.46 -28.94
CA GLY A 766 14.79 6.94 -30.29
C GLY A 766 15.53 7.94 -31.18
N GLN A 767 15.44 7.74 -32.49
CA GLN A 767 15.91 8.69 -33.51
C GLN A 767 14.81 8.93 -34.53
N ASN A 768 14.68 10.17 -35.00
CA ASN A 768 13.78 10.46 -36.11
C ASN A 768 14.37 9.89 -37.41
N ALA A 769 13.52 9.31 -38.24
CA ALA A 769 13.91 8.72 -39.51
C ALA A 769 13.01 9.21 -40.63
N ILE A 770 13.57 9.32 -41.84
CA ILE A 770 12.77 9.49 -43.06
C ILE A 770 12.27 8.09 -43.44
N VAL A 771 10.96 7.87 -43.35
CA VAL A 771 10.31 6.60 -43.67
C VAL A 771 9.61 6.73 -45.01
N ALA A 772 9.89 5.80 -45.93
CA ALA A 772 9.20 5.69 -47.21
C ALA A 772 8.41 4.37 -47.24
N ILE A 773 7.10 4.47 -47.47
CA ILE A 773 6.20 3.31 -47.54
C ILE A 773 6.05 2.93 -49.02
N LEU A 774 6.79 1.92 -49.46
CA LEU A 774 6.68 1.36 -50.81
C LEU A 774 7.02 -0.14 -50.80
N SER A 775 6.49 -0.91 -51.74
CA SER A 775 7.01 -2.26 -52.00
C SER A 775 8.30 -2.12 -52.81
N TYR A 776 9.42 -2.58 -52.27
CA TYR A 776 10.74 -2.39 -52.88
C TYR A 776 11.60 -3.64 -52.77
N GLU A 777 12.07 -4.15 -53.90
CA GLU A 777 13.00 -5.30 -54.03
C GLU A 777 12.56 -6.62 -53.34
N GLY A 778 11.35 -6.69 -52.77
CA GLY A 778 10.84 -7.89 -52.09
C GLY A 778 11.49 -8.19 -50.74
N TYR A 779 12.39 -7.33 -50.24
CA TYR A 779 13.05 -7.52 -48.94
C TYR A 779 12.32 -6.86 -47.76
N ASN A 780 11.18 -6.21 -48.02
CA ASN A 780 10.32 -5.59 -47.01
C ASN A 780 8.94 -6.25 -46.89
N ILE A 781 8.90 -7.57 -47.07
CA ILE A 781 7.72 -8.42 -46.91
C ILE A 781 7.64 -8.88 -45.44
N GLU A 782 6.42 -9.12 -44.91
CA GLU A 782 6.18 -9.70 -43.58
C GLU A 782 6.96 -9.00 -42.45
N ASP A 783 6.64 -7.72 -42.20
CA ASP A 783 7.22 -6.86 -41.16
C ASP A 783 8.74 -6.59 -41.27
N ALA A 784 9.40 -7.03 -42.35
CA ALA A 784 10.79 -6.72 -42.63
C ALA A 784 10.99 -5.26 -43.07
N LEU A 785 12.12 -4.66 -42.67
CA LEU A 785 12.49 -3.28 -42.99
C LEU A 785 13.79 -3.23 -43.80
N ILE A 786 13.82 -2.42 -44.86
CA ILE A 786 15.04 -2.09 -45.59
C ILE A 786 15.60 -0.78 -45.00
N ILE A 787 16.86 -0.82 -44.54
CA ILE A 787 17.53 0.35 -43.95
C ILE A 787 18.61 0.86 -44.89
N ASN A 788 18.71 2.18 -45.03
CA ASN A 788 19.75 2.82 -45.84
C ASN A 788 21.15 2.61 -45.20
N LYS A 789 22.01 1.88 -45.90
CA LYS A 789 23.39 1.61 -45.48
C LYS A 789 24.21 2.88 -45.20
N ALA A 790 24.10 3.91 -46.04
CA ALA A 790 24.82 5.17 -45.86
C ALA A 790 24.40 5.89 -44.57
N SER A 791 23.15 5.75 -44.14
CA SER A 791 22.69 6.29 -42.84
C SER A 791 23.34 5.55 -41.67
N ILE A 792 23.46 4.22 -41.72
CA ILE A 792 24.12 3.41 -40.69
C ILE A 792 25.62 3.77 -40.58
N GLU A 793 26.28 3.93 -41.74
CA GLU A 793 27.69 4.34 -41.81
C GLU A 793 27.93 5.73 -41.20
N ARG A 794 26.91 6.61 -41.22
CA ARG A 794 26.92 7.93 -40.58
C ARG A 794 26.51 7.92 -39.11
N GLY A 795 26.08 6.78 -38.56
CA GLY A 795 25.76 6.65 -37.14
C GLY A 795 24.27 6.49 -36.80
N PHE A 796 23.39 6.30 -37.79
CA PHE A 796 21.99 5.98 -37.53
C PHE A 796 21.87 4.68 -36.73
N MET A 797 21.11 4.73 -35.63
CA MET A 797 20.81 3.66 -34.68
C MET A 797 22.04 2.94 -34.10
N ARG A 798 23.21 3.60 -34.04
CA ARG A 798 24.39 3.04 -33.36
C ARG A 798 24.19 3.05 -31.84
N GLY A 799 24.31 1.89 -31.23
CA GLY A 799 24.25 1.72 -29.78
C GLY A 799 25.54 1.14 -29.20
N PHE A 800 25.76 1.39 -27.91
CA PHE A 800 26.84 0.83 -27.10
C PHE A 800 26.27 -0.01 -25.97
N LEU A 801 26.94 -1.13 -25.67
CA LEU A 801 26.68 -1.94 -24.49
C LEU A 801 27.88 -1.80 -23.54
N TYR A 802 27.62 -1.27 -22.35
CA TYR A 802 28.57 -1.28 -21.25
C TYR A 802 28.27 -2.47 -20.37
N ARG A 803 29.28 -3.28 -20.09
CA ARG A 803 29.17 -4.45 -19.20
C ARG A 803 30.25 -4.39 -18.14
N ILE A 804 29.84 -4.52 -16.89
CA ILE A 804 30.77 -4.55 -15.75
C ILE A 804 30.94 -6.00 -15.31
N TYR A 805 32.20 -6.39 -15.12
CA TYR A 805 32.61 -7.66 -14.54
C TYR A 805 33.21 -7.39 -13.17
N GLU A 806 32.88 -8.25 -12.22
CA GLU A 806 33.24 -8.04 -10.81
C GLU A 806 33.91 -9.30 -10.29
N VAL A 807 35.02 -9.11 -9.58
CA VAL A 807 35.77 -10.14 -8.89
C VAL A 807 36.03 -9.64 -7.48
N GLU A 808 35.84 -10.51 -6.49
CA GLU A 808 36.03 -10.19 -5.07
C GLU A 808 37.13 -11.07 -4.49
N GLU A 809 38.09 -10.47 -3.78
CA GLU A 809 39.06 -11.22 -3.00
C GLU A 809 38.38 -11.86 -1.79
N ARG A 810 38.13 -13.16 -1.85
CA ARG A 810 37.46 -13.89 -0.78
C ARG A 810 38.45 -14.36 0.27
N ARG A 811 38.03 -14.25 1.53
CA ARG A 811 38.71 -14.89 2.66
C ARG A 811 37.97 -16.16 3.04
N TYR A 812 38.65 -17.28 2.98
CA TYR A 812 38.13 -18.58 3.37
C TYR A 812 38.49 -18.92 4.81
N ILE A 813 37.85 -19.99 5.31
CA ILE A 813 38.20 -20.60 6.59
C ILE A 813 39.68 -21.03 6.55
N ALA A 814 40.40 -20.87 7.66
CA ALA A 814 41.83 -21.15 7.82
C ALA A 814 42.80 -20.15 7.14
N ASN A 815 42.48 -18.84 7.16
CA ASN A 815 43.36 -17.76 6.68
C ASN A 815 43.82 -17.88 5.22
N ARG A 816 43.08 -18.64 4.38
CA ARG A 816 43.31 -18.64 2.94
C ARG A 816 42.60 -17.46 2.32
N THR A 817 43.27 -16.73 1.44
CA THR A 817 42.72 -15.57 0.75
C THR A 817 42.97 -15.71 -0.74
N ASP A 818 41.97 -15.37 -1.54
CA ASP A 818 42.19 -15.07 -2.95
C ASP A 818 42.97 -13.76 -3.04
N VAL A 819 43.86 -13.66 -4.04
CA VAL A 819 44.65 -12.47 -4.33
C VAL A 819 44.54 -12.21 -5.81
N ILE A 820 44.04 -11.03 -6.18
CA ILE A 820 44.03 -10.58 -7.56
C ILE A 820 45.46 -10.20 -7.94
N ARG A 821 46.00 -10.89 -8.94
CA ARG A 821 47.35 -10.66 -9.46
C ARG A 821 47.49 -11.29 -10.82
N VAL A 822 48.56 -10.94 -11.54
CA VAL A 822 48.90 -11.65 -12.78
C VAL A 822 49.12 -13.15 -12.48
N PRO A 823 48.38 -14.07 -13.13
CA PRO A 823 48.51 -15.50 -12.88
C PRO A 823 49.91 -16.01 -13.20
N THR A 824 50.45 -16.92 -12.38
CA THR A 824 51.75 -17.58 -12.63
C THR A 824 51.61 -18.78 -13.58
N ASP A 825 52.72 -19.27 -14.14
CA ASP A 825 52.74 -20.45 -15.05
C ASP A 825 52.27 -21.75 -14.40
N GLU A 826 52.20 -21.77 -13.07
CA GLU A 826 51.72 -22.89 -12.28
C GLU A 826 50.19 -22.99 -12.26
N VAL A 827 49.48 -21.93 -12.67
CA VAL A 827 48.01 -21.90 -12.68
C VAL A 827 47.48 -22.62 -13.93
N PRO A 828 46.76 -23.76 -13.78
CA PRO A 828 46.23 -24.50 -14.92
C PRO A 828 45.26 -23.63 -15.74
N GLY A 829 45.55 -23.44 -17.04
CA GLY A 829 44.73 -22.63 -17.95
C GLY A 829 45.26 -21.23 -18.24
N ALA A 830 46.23 -20.72 -17.47
CA ALA A 830 46.85 -19.41 -17.69
C ALA A 830 47.95 -19.46 -18.78
N ARG A 831 47.55 -19.53 -20.05
CA ARG A 831 48.49 -19.47 -21.20
C ARG A 831 49.18 -18.10 -21.30
N HIS A 832 50.41 -18.04 -21.80
CA HIS A 832 51.21 -16.80 -21.93
C HIS A 832 50.48 -15.64 -22.65
N LYS A 833 49.76 -15.92 -23.75
CA LYS A 833 48.97 -14.90 -24.50
C LYS A 833 47.90 -14.18 -23.68
N VAL A 834 47.48 -14.80 -22.56
CA VAL A 834 46.38 -14.31 -21.73
C VAL A 834 46.85 -13.21 -20.76
N ARG A 835 48.18 -13.04 -20.58
CA ARG A 835 48.77 -12.09 -19.63
C ARG A 835 49.17 -10.75 -20.24
N GLU A 836 49.30 -10.66 -21.56
CA GLU A 836 49.80 -9.46 -22.26
C GLU A 836 48.94 -8.22 -22.03
N LYS A 837 47.66 -8.43 -21.70
CA LYS A 837 46.67 -7.36 -21.52
C LYS A 837 46.49 -6.92 -20.08
N LEU A 838 47.04 -7.68 -19.12
CA LEU A 838 46.95 -7.39 -17.68
C LEU A 838 48.04 -6.41 -17.26
N SER A 839 47.70 -5.50 -16.35
CA SER A 839 48.62 -4.61 -15.65
C SER A 839 49.36 -5.36 -14.54
N GLU A 840 50.31 -4.69 -13.88
CA GLU A 840 51.05 -5.23 -12.74
C GLU A 840 50.15 -5.69 -11.58
N ASP A 841 48.97 -5.07 -11.44
CA ASP A 841 47.96 -5.44 -10.44
C ASP A 841 47.09 -6.65 -10.84
N GLY A 842 47.27 -7.20 -12.04
CA GLY A 842 46.46 -8.32 -12.55
C GLY A 842 45.12 -7.91 -13.18
N ILE A 843 44.87 -6.62 -13.42
CA ILE A 843 43.66 -6.09 -14.07
C ILE A 843 44.02 -5.55 -15.46
N ALA A 844 43.15 -5.75 -16.46
CA ALA A 844 43.41 -5.25 -17.81
C ALA A 844 43.50 -3.71 -17.89
N TRP A 845 44.39 -3.20 -18.74
CA TRP A 845 44.54 -1.75 -18.95
C TRP A 845 43.29 -1.13 -19.59
N PRO A 846 42.82 0.03 -19.11
CA PRO A 846 41.74 0.76 -19.77
C PRO A 846 42.07 1.09 -21.23
N GLY A 847 41.16 0.75 -22.16
CA GLY A 847 41.30 1.04 -23.59
C GLY A 847 41.97 -0.06 -24.42
N VAL A 848 42.37 -1.18 -23.82
CA VAL A 848 42.85 -2.35 -24.57
C VAL A 848 41.67 -3.11 -25.17
N ASP A 849 41.81 -3.53 -26.42
CA ASP A 849 40.82 -4.39 -27.08
C ASP A 849 40.80 -5.77 -26.43
N ILE A 850 39.61 -6.23 -26.02
CA ILE A 850 39.38 -7.56 -25.42
C ILE A 850 38.45 -8.36 -26.34
N TYR A 851 38.84 -9.59 -26.63
CA TYR A 851 38.08 -10.55 -27.45
C TYR A 851 37.53 -11.71 -26.62
N GLU A 852 36.70 -12.56 -27.23
CA GLU A 852 36.15 -13.75 -26.57
C GLU A 852 37.27 -14.64 -25.98
N ASP A 853 37.03 -15.17 -24.78
CA ASP A 853 37.94 -16.02 -23.99
C ASP A 853 39.22 -15.36 -23.42
N GLU A 854 39.37 -14.04 -23.55
CA GLU A 854 40.49 -13.32 -22.94
C GLU A 854 40.20 -12.90 -21.48
N ILE A 855 41.24 -12.95 -20.64
CA ILE A 855 41.14 -12.61 -19.21
C ILE A 855 41.23 -11.10 -19.02
N ILE A 856 40.32 -10.57 -18.21
CA ILE A 856 40.25 -9.15 -17.82
C ILE A 856 40.75 -8.94 -16.38
N VAL A 857 40.61 -9.96 -15.52
CA VAL A 857 41.05 -9.96 -14.12
C VAL A 857 41.71 -11.31 -13.81
N GLY A 858 42.96 -11.27 -13.35
CA GLY A 858 43.83 -12.42 -13.07
C GLY A 858 43.49 -13.19 -11.80
#